data_AF-A0AA36MNA6-F1
#
_entry.id   AF-A0AA36MNA6-F1
#
_cell.length_a   1.000
_cell.length_b   1.000
_cell.length_c   1.000
_cell.angle_alpha   90.00
_cell.angle_beta   90.00
_cell.angle_gamma   90.00
#
_symmetry.space_group_name_H-M   'P 1'
#
loop_
_entity.id
_entity.type
_entity.pdbx_description
1 polymer ?
#
loop_
_entity_poly.entity_id
_entity_poly.type
_entity_poly.pdbx_seq_one_letter_code
_entity_poly.pdbx_strand_id
1 'polypeptide(L)'
;MGCSSSSASPGNAGNQAGDKQNQELRLLDEYSVGLTLGEGAFGVVSVCKKRATGEEFAVKMVDKVETPVEAIKKEADMLQSMDHPNIVKFHGVYYERCFVCIVMDKLDGGDLVEGLQRHLKERGQINCLDVVHVAYQMAASIHYLHQRNVVHRDVKGDNYLMDRKNMTDKQCKIVLTDFGTACQASPTDKLSSGVGTKIFWSPEFFDREYSQKVDVWAMGVIMYGLVSGRFPFRDENDVRNKEVRIPKRVHPVCEEFIRKMLDKSEKTRMSATDVMNHPWIAGKFGKVEDSNGKAGEEEGDKDADGMAEAGVNDGIKERRQELIQRMNREAESRKGIATKKQLQNHKHKKFVVADKIVQGGKASYEWWTEDQAKKDKLLDFDNLAPAPKDDPMDLAMLRKHLMEHNIDPTKFGVGKAKGIEQLAKEVETGASRLMLDAKEHKKLVRVVDIVVLKLRPADGSRLLVEFKELFPDGRERETLRLPGTKKEPHENARQTSERILREMMNIDPSTVSFDFSTVERQEEETDSPSFPGVTTVYRKELVECKVTTPDKAAQEKVGLPAMQQWNAKDTQGNTKFFTWLTDSEAEAKKVKLKVQGSHISTLVKAPIGLDEEALREYLTSHNIDIKKFGKDGTKSLKEFSNELIKGETRLLQVDGGEILVITEVVMLILQNPEAKETLVQTAQVWPDGKASHQARIPGAKRRPDENQFLCARRILKRQLEIDENAVRISQEVGYIEEDRSSKSYPGLKTVYRKRVIKGEVIPNA
;
A
#
# COMPACT_ATOMS: atom_id res chain seq x y z
N MET A 1 29.21 81.00 6.91
CA MET A 1 27.87 80.36 6.95
C MET A 1 27.50 79.98 5.53
N GLY A 2 26.95 78.78 5.32
CA GLY A 2 26.31 78.41 4.04
C GLY A 2 27.08 77.35 3.25
N CYS A 3 26.65 76.10 3.45
CA CYS A 3 26.89 74.90 2.65
C CYS A 3 26.72 75.08 1.13
N SER A 4 27.62 74.49 0.35
CA SER A 4 27.31 73.65 -0.82
C SER A 4 28.59 73.21 -1.54
N SER A 5 28.86 71.90 -1.62
CA SER A 5 29.38 71.23 -2.82
C SER A 5 29.71 69.76 -2.52
N SER A 6 29.14 68.90 -3.36
CA SER A 6 29.31 67.46 -3.49
C SER A 6 30.70 67.04 -4.03
N SER A 7 31.27 65.93 -3.52
CA SER A 7 32.03 64.94 -4.31
C SER A 7 32.36 63.64 -3.53
N ALA A 8 31.77 62.54 -4.00
CA ALA A 8 32.20 61.13 -4.13
C ALA A 8 33.23 60.43 -3.19
N SER A 9 32.75 59.31 -2.60
CA SER A 9 33.34 57.97 -2.32
C SER A 9 34.48 57.80 -1.29
N PRO A 10 34.71 56.61 -0.65
CA PRO A 10 34.18 55.25 -0.92
C PRO A 10 33.75 54.42 0.33
N GLY A 11 33.18 53.21 0.13
CA GLY A 11 33.09 52.21 1.22
C GLY A 11 32.06 51.10 1.03
N ASN A 12 32.35 50.16 0.12
CA ASN A 12 31.54 48.98 -0.14
C ASN A 12 31.72 47.94 1.00
N ALA A 13 30.65 47.66 1.74
CA ALA A 13 30.57 46.55 2.69
C ALA A 13 29.29 45.74 2.47
N GLY A 14 29.45 44.71 1.63
CA GLY A 14 28.86 43.37 1.76
C GLY A 14 27.39 43.25 2.15
N ASN A 15 26.52 43.17 1.14
CA ASN A 15 25.19 42.61 1.30
C ASN A 15 25.25 41.09 1.02
N GLN A 16 25.48 40.28 2.06
CA GLN A 16 25.22 38.83 2.03
C GLN A 16 23.77 38.59 2.47
N ALA A 17 22.84 38.67 1.52
CA ALA A 17 21.52 38.07 1.66
C ALA A 17 21.48 36.80 0.79
N GLY A 18 22.11 35.74 1.29
CA GLY A 18 22.01 34.41 0.71
C GLY A 18 20.67 33.76 1.10
N ASP A 19 19.82 33.57 0.10
CA ASP A 19 19.17 32.29 -0.20
C ASP A 19 18.78 31.41 1.01
N LYS A 20 17.75 31.82 1.76
CA LYS A 20 17.01 30.89 2.62
C LYS A 20 16.09 30.06 1.75
N GLN A 21 16.59 28.90 1.33
CA GLN A 21 15.79 27.82 0.76
C GLN A 21 14.54 27.58 1.61
N ASN A 22 13.38 27.59 0.95
CA ASN A 22 12.07 27.24 1.48
C ASN A 22 12.13 25.78 1.99
N GLN A 23 12.35 25.57 3.29
CA GLN A 23 12.24 24.26 3.90
C GLN A 23 10.77 23.85 3.83
N GLU A 24 10.43 22.89 2.97
CA GLU A 24 9.11 22.26 2.94
C GLU A 24 8.77 21.73 4.34
N LEU A 25 7.76 22.31 4.97
CA LEU A 25 7.24 21.87 6.28
C LEU A 25 6.76 20.42 6.16
N ARG A 26 7.18 19.56 7.09
CA ARG A 26 6.74 18.15 7.16
C ARG A 26 5.65 17.99 8.21
N LEU A 27 4.68 17.11 7.93
CA LEU A 27 3.58 16.81 8.83
C LEU A 27 4.11 16.37 10.20
N LEU A 28 5.08 15.45 10.21
CA LEU A 28 5.55 14.82 11.45
C LEU A 28 6.40 15.74 12.34
N ASP A 29 6.83 16.89 11.83
CA ASP A 29 7.53 17.92 12.58
C ASP A 29 6.55 18.72 13.46
N GLU A 30 5.33 18.98 12.97
CA GLU A 30 4.29 19.73 13.69
C GLU A 30 3.23 18.85 14.36
N TYR A 31 2.97 17.65 13.81
CA TYR A 31 1.92 16.75 14.24
C TYR A 31 2.47 15.35 14.59
N SER A 32 1.72 14.61 15.39
CA SER A 32 1.87 13.15 15.54
C SER A 32 0.63 12.45 14.99
N VAL A 33 0.82 11.49 14.10
CA VAL A 33 -0.28 10.69 13.52
C VAL A 33 -0.61 9.52 14.45
N GLY A 34 -1.90 9.29 14.68
CA GLY A 34 -2.46 8.27 15.55
C GLY A 34 -3.21 7.19 14.77
N LEU A 35 -4.35 6.76 15.32
CA LEU A 35 -5.18 5.69 14.74
C LEU A 35 -5.89 6.15 13.46
N THR A 36 -6.05 5.22 12.52
CA THR A 36 -6.90 5.39 11.34
C THR A 36 -8.36 5.56 11.74
N LEU A 37 -9.01 6.61 11.23
CA LEU A 37 -10.43 6.90 11.40
C LEU A 37 -11.26 6.29 10.26
N GLY A 38 -10.75 6.32 9.04
CA GLY A 38 -11.44 5.81 7.86
C GLY A 38 -10.51 5.67 6.66
N GLU A 39 -10.89 4.84 5.70
CA GLU A 39 -10.12 4.59 4.48
C GLU A 39 -11.04 4.62 3.25
N GLY A 40 -10.72 5.49 2.29
CA GLY A 40 -11.54 5.71 1.08
C GLY A 40 -10.73 5.54 -0.20
N ALA A 41 -11.39 5.67 -1.36
CA ALA A 41 -10.75 5.52 -2.66
C ALA A 41 -9.53 6.45 -2.79
N PHE A 42 -9.62 7.66 -2.26
CA PHE A 42 -8.61 8.71 -2.38
C PHE A 42 -7.53 8.68 -1.28
N GLY A 43 -7.67 7.92 -0.19
CA GLY A 43 -6.64 7.96 0.86
C GLY A 43 -7.04 7.33 2.18
N VAL A 44 -6.19 7.53 3.19
CA VAL A 44 -6.43 7.12 4.59
C VAL A 44 -6.62 8.37 5.43
N VAL A 45 -7.66 8.41 6.25
CA VAL A 45 -7.89 9.48 7.22
C VAL A 45 -7.48 8.96 8.60
N SER A 46 -6.61 9.66 9.30
CA SER A 46 -6.14 9.31 10.64
C SER A 46 -6.33 10.45 11.63
N VAL A 47 -6.43 10.15 12.92
CA VAL A 47 -6.28 11.16 13.97
C VAL A 47 -4.85 11.70 13.90
N CYS A 48 -4.67 13.00 14.06
CA CYS A 48 -3.37 13.59 14.35
C CYS A 48 -3.46 14.57 15.51
N LYS A 49 -2.36 14.74 16.25
CA LYS A 49 -2.26 15.67 17.37
C LYS A 49 -1.21 16.72 17.07
N LYS A 50 -1.57 17.99 17.20
CA LYS A 50 -0.61 19.10 17.06
C LYS A 50 0.34 19.07 18.24
N ARG A 51 1.65 19.00 17.99
CA ARG A 51 2.66 18.79 19.04
C ARG A 51 2.73 19.94 20.03
N ALA A 52 2.53 21.17 19.55
CA ALA A 52 2.63 22.37 20.38
C ALA A 52 1.48 22.50 21.40
N THR A 53 0.27 22.04 21.05
CA THR A 53 -0.95 22.27 21.84
C THR A 53 -1.58 20.99 22.40
N GLY A 54 -1.26 19.82 21.82
CA GLY A 54 -1.92 18.54 22.11
C GLY A 54 -3.30 18.38 21.48
N GLU A 55 -3.80 19.40 20.77
CA GLU A 55 -5.12 19.41 20.15
C GLU A 55 -5.23 18.37 19.03
N GLU A 56 -6.39 17.72 18.94
CA GLU A 56 -6.69 16.65 17.99
C GLU A 56 -7.33 17.18 16.71
N PHE A 57 -6.86 16.66 15.58
CA PHE A 57 -7.32 16.95 14.23
C PHE A 57 -7.45 15.65 13.43
N ALA A 58 -8.02 15.73 12.24
CA ALA A 58 -8.00 14.66 11.26
C ALA A 58 -6.96 15.00 10.18
N VAL A 59 -6.24 13.98 9.69
CA VAL A 59 -5.35 14.13 8.54
C VAL A 59 -5.74 13.14 7.45
N LYS A 60 -6.13 13.66 6.27
CA LYS A 60 -6.35 12.88 5.06
C LYS A 60 -5.01 12.72 4.34
N MET A 61 -4.52 11.49 4.26
CA MET A 61 -3.26 11.12 3.62
C MET A 61 -3.56 10.48 2.26
N VAL A 62 -3.30 11.23 1.19
CA VAL A 62 -3.54 10.81 -0.19
C VAL A 62 -2.25 10.27 -0.80
N ASP A 63 -2.31 9.05 -1.34
CA ASP A 63 -1.18 8.34 -1.94
C ASP A 63 -0.89 8.88 -3.35
N LYS A 64 0.35 9.31 -3.61
CA LYS A 64 0.80 9.84 -4.91
C LYS A 64 0.79 8.79 -6.01
N VAL A 65 0.81 7.49 -5.66
CA VAL A 65 0.73 6.38 -6.64
C VAL A 65 -0.59 6.41 -7.40
N GLU A 66 -1.71 6.61 -6.70
CA GLU A 66 -3.06 6.51 -7.25
C GLU A 66 -3.57 7.85 -7.78
N THR A 67 -3.13 8.95 -7.17
CA THR A 67 -3.65 10.28 -7.50
C THR A 67 -2.49 11.21 -7.86
N PRO A 68 -2.49 11.81 -9.06
CA PRO A 68 -1.50 12.81 -9.44
C PRO A 68 -1.46 13.96 -8.44
N VAL A 69 -0.26 14.44 -8.12
CA VAL A 69 -0.06 15.50 -7.10
C VAL A 69 -0.84 16.76 -7.46
N GLU A 70 -0.99 17.06 -8.75
CA GLU A 70 -1.74 18.20 -9.27
C GLU A 70 -3.23 18.10 -8.92
N ALA A 71 -3.80 16.90 -8.96
CA ALA A 71 -5.19 16.68 -8.57
C ALA A 71 -5.39 16.87 -7.06
N ILE A 72 -4.45 16.37 -6.25
CA ILE A 72 -4.50 16.55 -4.79
C ILE A 72 -4.32 18.02 -4.41
N LYS A 73 -3.42 18.73 -5.11
CA LYS A 73 -3.22 20.16 -4.91
C LYS A 73 -4.49 20.94 -5.23
N LYS A 74 -5.20 20.62 -6.31
CA LYS A 74 -6.49 21.24 -6.63
C LYS A 74 -7.52 21.02 -5.52
N GLU A 75 -7.59 19.82 -4.94
CA GLU A 75 -8.47 19.53 -3.80
C GLU A 75 -8.09 20.40 -2.58
N ALA A 76 -6.81 20.44 -2.23
CA ALA A 76 -6.32 21.23 -1.09
C ALA A 76 -6.56 22.74 -1.29
N ASP A 77 -6.27 23.28 -2.47
CA ASP A 77 -6.50 24.67 -2.83
C ASP A 77 -7.99 25.01 -2.77
N MET A 78 -8.85 24.10 -3.24
CA MET A 78 -10.30 24.27 -3.17
C MET A 78 -10.76 24.31 -1.72
N LEU A 79 -10.37 23.34 -0.90
CA LEU A 79 -10.78 23.27 0.50
C LEU A 79 -10.25 24.47 1.31
N GLN A 80 -9.03 24.93 1.03
CA GLN A 80 -8.43 26.12 1.65
C GLN A 80 -9.24 27.40 1.36
N SER A 81 -9.88 27.48 0.19
CA SER A 81 -10.73 28.62 -0.20
C SER A 81 -12.13 28.62 0.45
N MET A 82 -12.49 27.55 1.17
CA MET A 82 -13.80 27.41 1.80
C MET A 82 -13.77 27.83 3.27
N ASP A 83 -14.72 28.65 3.68
CA ASP A 83 -14.97 28.98 5.08
C ASP A 83 -16.49 29.05 5.32
N HIS A 84 -17.03 27.96 5.86
CA HIS A 84 -18.46 27.81 6.12
C HIS A 84 -18.68 26.85 7.31
N PRO A 85 -19.64 27.11 8.22
CA PRO A 85 -19.88 26.26 9.39
C PRO A 85 -20.20 24.80 9.05
N ASN A 86 -20.76 24.52 7.86
CA ASN A 86 -21.11 23.17 7.39
C ASN A 86 -20.16 22.61 6.31
N ILE A 87 -18.96 23.15 6.21
CA ILE A 87 -17.85 22.58 5.41
C ILE A 87 -16.69 22.32 6.36
N VAL A 88 -15.98 21.21 6.17
CA VAL A 88 -14.86 20.85 7.04
C VAL A 88 -13.77 21.93 7.00
N LYS A 89 -13.27 22.36 8.16
CA LYS A 89 -12.27 23.41 8.25
C LYS A 89 -10.89 22.89 7.85
N PHE A 90 -10.22 23.58 6.93
CA PHE A 90 -8.84 23.35 6.55
C PHE A 90 -7.87 23.97 7.56
N HIS A 91 -6.81 23.24 7.94
CA HIS A 91 -5.75 23.73 8.82
C HIS A 91 -4.38 23.76 8.17
N GLY A 92 -4.11 22.91 7.18
CA GLY A 92 -2.82 22.89 6.49
C GLY A 92 -2.68 21.74 5.51
N VAL A 93 -1.69 21.87 4.62
CA VAL A 93 -1.29 20.83 3.67
C VAL A 93 0.21 20.59 3.78
N TYR A 94 0.61 19.32 3.81
CA TYR A 94 2.00 18.89 3.92
C TYR A 94 2.33 17.92 2.80
N TYR A 95 3.42 18.18 2.09
CA TYR A 95 3.89 17.35 0.99
C TYR A 95 4.96 16.39 1.50
N GLU A 96 4.51 15.26 2.03
CA GLU A 96 5.40 14.18 2.46
C GLU A 96 5.94 13.41 1.25
N ARG A 97 6.93 12.54 1.48
CA ARG A 97 7.59 11.81 0.39
C ARG A 97 6.62 10.97 -0.46
N CYS A 98 5.77 10.17 0.19
CA CYS A 98 4.80 9.28 -0.46
C CYS A 98 3.36 9.77 -0.41
N PHE A 99 3.07 10.80 0.40
CA PHE A 99 1.71 11.26 0.66
C PHE A 99 1.61 12.76 0.52
N VAL A 100 0.42 13.24 0.13
CA VAL A 100 0.00 14.61 0.43
C VAL A 100 -0.97 14.52 1.60
N CYS A 101 -0.69 15.29 2.66
CA CYS A 101 -1.41 15.22 3.92
C CYS A 101 -2.20 16.50 4.14
N ILE A 102 -3.53 16.40 4.19
CA ILE A 102 -4.44 17.53 4.41
C ILE A 102 -4.95 17.45 5.85
N VAL A 103 -4.60 18.43 6.69
CA VAL A 103 -5.05 18.53 8.08
C VAL A 103 -6.35 19.33 8.14
N MET A 104 -7.35 18.76 8.82
CA MET A 104 -8.70 19.29 8.90
C MET A 104 -9.33 19.04 10.28
N ASP A 105 -10.48 19.66 10.57
CA ASP A 105 -11.23 19.39 11.80
C ASP A 105 -11.53 17.89 11.96
N LYS A 106 -11.38 17.38 13.19
CA LYS A 106 -11.83 16.03 13.55
C LYS A 106 -13.26 16.10 14.10
N LEU A 107 -14.11 15.18 13.64
CA LEU A 107 -15.48 15.02 14.10
C LEU A 107 -15.69 13.61 14.66
N ASP A 108 -16.32 13.50 15.83
CA ASP A 108 -16.39 12.25 16.62
C ASP A 108 -17.71 11.46 16.47
N GLY A 109 -18.66 11.98 15.70
CA GLY A 109 -20.00 11.38 15.55
C GLY A 109 -20.12 10.25 14.52
N GLY A 110 -19.11 10.09 13.66
CA GLY A 110 -19.17 9.26 12.45
C GLY A 110 -19.81 10.02 11.28
N ASP A 111 -19.96 9.36 10.13
CA ASP A 111 -20.70 9.89 8.98
C ASP A 111 -22.22 9.69 9.10
N LEU A 112 -23.00 10.38 8.26
CA LEU A 112 -24.46 10.29 8.29
C LEU A 112 -25.01 8.88 8.01
N VAL A 113 -24.30 8.04 7.24
CA VAL A 113 -24.74 6.67 6.96
C VAL A 113 -24.60 5.82 8.21
N GLU A 114 -23.45 5.88 8.89
CA GLU A 114 -23.23 5.21 10.18
C GLU A 114 -24.25 5.70 11.23
N GLY A 115 -24.48 7.02 11.27
CA GLY A 115 -25.49 7.62 12.14
C GLY A 115 -26.90 7.11 11.90
N LEU A 116 -27.30 6.98 10.63
CA LEU A 116 -28.60 6.44 10.22
C LEU A 116 -28.73 4.99 10.65
N GLN A 117 -27.74 4.15 10.34
CA GLN A 117 -27.75 2.72 10.71
C GLN A 117 -27.84 2.54 12.23
N ARG A 118 -27.07 3.33 12.99
CA ARG A 118 -27.09 3.35 14.46
C ARG A 118 -28.47 3.73 14.97
N HIS A 119 -29.07 4.80 14.46
CA HIS A 119 -30.40 5.24 14.85
C HIS A 119 -31.47 4.19 14.54
N LEU A 120 -31.46 3.61 13.33
CA LEU A 120 -32.40 2.57 12.93
C LEU A 120 -32.34 1.35 13.86
N LYS A 121 -31.13 0.95 14.28
CA LYS A 121 -30.91 -0.16 15.20
C LYS A 121 -31.39 0.12 16.62
N GLU A 122 -31.16 1.35 17.11
CA GLU A 122 -31.42 1.71 18.51
C GLU A 122 -32.83 2.24 18.76
N ARG A 123 -33.39 2.97 17.79
CA ARG A 123 -34.62 3.77 17.95
C ARG A 123 -35.66 3.52 16.86
N GLY A 124 -35.34 2.70 15.86
CA GLY A 124 -36.23 2.43 14.73
C GLY A 124 -36.26 3.58 13.72
N GLN A 125 -37.38 3.75 13.05
CA GLN A 125 -37.51 4.67 11.91
C GLN A 125 -37.40 6.14 12.33
N ILE A 126 -36.68 6.94 11.55
CA ILE A 126 -36.53 8.38 11.77
C ILE A 126 -37.82 9.11 11.39
N ASN A 127 -38.28 10.00 12.27
CA ASN A 127 -39.24 11.04 11.93
C ASN A 127 -38.51 12.20 11.23
N CYS A 128 -38.94 12.56 10.01
CA CYS A 128 -38.27 13.60 9.24
C CYS A 128 -38.17 14.93 10.01
N LEU A 129 -39.17 15.27 10.84
CA LEU A 129 -39.18 16.51 11.61
C LEU A 129 -38.05 16.59 12.65
N ASP A 130 -37.51 15.45 13.07
CA ASP A 130 -36.39 15.42 14.01
C ASP A 130 -35.08 15.84 13.34
N VAL A 131 -34.93 15.56 12.05
CA VAL A 131 -33.71 15.79 11.26
C VAL A 131 -33.77 17.05 10.37
N VAL A 132 -34.74 17.94 10.56
CA VAL A 132 -34.82 19.22 9.82
C VAL A 132 -33.53 20.06 9.95
N HIS A 133 -32.89 20.03 11.12
CA HIS A 133 -31.62 20.73 11.38
C HIS A 133 -30.44 20.12 10.59
N VAL A 134 -30.44 18.81 10.35
CA VAL A 134 -29.47 18.12 9.48
C VAL A 134 -29.73 18.52 8.02
N ALA A 135 -30.99 18.50 7.57
CA ALA A 135 -31.36 18.90 6.21
C ALA A 135 -31.00 20.37 5.92
N TYR A 136 -31.23 21.29 6.89
CA TYR A 136 -30.83 22.68 6.79
C TYR A 136 -29.31 22.83 6.59
N GLN A 137 -28.52 22.11 7.38
CA GLN A 137 -27.05 22.19 7.30
C GLN A 137 -26.50 21.64 5.97
N MET A 138 -27.08 20.56 5.42
CA MET A 138 -26.73 20.08 4.07
C MET A 138 -27.13 21.07 2.98
N ALA A 139 -28.31 21.68 3.09
CA ALA A 139 -28.75 22.71 2.15
C ALA A 139 -27.82 23.94 2.20
N ALA A 140 -27.41 24.35 3.41
CA ALA A 140 -26.54 25.49 3.63
C ALA A 140 -25.15 25.29 3.02
N SER A 141 -24.53 24.11 3.18
CA SER A 141 -23.24 23.80 2.55
C SER A 141 -23.34 23.80 1.02
N ILE A 142 -24.35 23.15 0.44
CA ILE A 142 -24.53 23.10 -1.02
C ILE A 142 -24.82 24.50 -1.58
N HIS A 143 -25.67 25.28 -0.92
CA HIS A 143 -25.97 26.65 -1.31
C HIS A 143 -24.72 27.54 -1.30
N TYR A 144 -23.90 27.43 -0.25
CA TYR A 144 -22.63 28.16 -0.15
C TYR A 144 -21.68 27.84 -1.32
N LEU A 145 -21.58 26.56 -1.72
CA LEU A 145 -20.76 26.13 -2.86
C LEU A 145 -21.29 26.68 -4.18
N HIS A 146 -22.59 26.55 -4.44
CA HIS A 146 -23.21 26.98 -5.69
C HIS A 146 -23.11 28.50 -5.88
N GLN A 147 -23.22 29.29 -4.80
CA GLN A 147 -22.99 30.74 -4.83
C GLN A 147 -21.56 31.14 -5.24
N ARG A 148 -20.59 30.24 -5.05
CA ARG A 148 -19.18 30.42 -5.44
C ARG A 148 -18.85 29.73 -6.75
N ASN A 149 -19.86 29.32 -7.52
CA ASN A 149 -19.71 28.55 -8.74
C ASN A 149 -18.90 27.28 -8.52
N VAL A 150 -19.09 26.59 -7.40
CA VAL A 150 -18.46 25.30 -7.12
C VAL A 150 -19.54 24.22 -7.10
N VAL A 151 -19.26 23.12 -7.80
CA VAL A 151 -20.11 21.92 -7.81
C VAL A 151 -19.33 20.79 -7.17
N HIS A 152 -19.94 20.11 -6.20
CA HIS A 152 -19.26 19.08 -5.43
C HIS A 152 -19.17 17.76 -6.19
N ARG A 153 -20.25 17.32 -6.84
CA ARG A 153 -20.32 16.12 -7.70
C ARG A 153 -20.13 14.76 -7.02
N ASP A 154 -20.08 14.73 -5.70
CA ASP A 154 -20.04 13.49 -4.89
C ASP A 154 -20.69 13.72 -3.51
N VAL A 155 -21.84 14.41 -3.52
CA VAL A 155 -22.66 14.59 -2.32
C VAL A 155 -23.25 13.24 -1.92
N LYS A 156 -22.87 12.72 -0.76
CA LYS A 156 -23.40 11.48 -0.18
C LYS A 156 -23.32 11.50 1.35
N GLY A 157 -24.01 10.57 2.01
CA GLY A 157 -24.06 10.50 3.47
C GLY A 157 -22.68 10.28 4.10
N ASP A 158 -21.82 9.50 3.45
CA ASP A 158 -20.44 9.21 3.86
C ASP A 158 -19.57 10.48 3.92
N ASN A 159 -19.88 11.46 3.07
CA ASN A 159 -19.15 12.73 2.99
C ASN A 159 -19.73 13.81 3.92
N TYR A 160 -20.73 13.49 4.75
CA TYR A 160 -21.21 14.35 5.83
C TYR A 160 -20.84 13.78 7.19
N LEU A 161 -19.84 14.39 7.83
CA LEU A 161 -19.39 13.98 9.16
C LEU A 161 -20.19 14.71 10.23
N MET A 162 -20.52 14.01 11.32
CA MET A 162 -21.23 14.56 12.48
C MET A 162 -20.29 14.81 13.64
N ASP A 163 -20.51 15.88 14.40
CA ASP A 163 -19.75 16.17 15.62
C ASP A 163 -20.08 15.22 16.79
N ARG A 164 -21.26 14.59 16.76
CA ARG A 164 -21.77 13.70 17.81
C ARG A 164 -22.57 12.54 17.24
N LYS A 165 -22.71 11.49 18.03
CA LYS A 165 -23.29 10.21 17.58
C LYS A 165 -24.80 10.23 17.32
N ASN A 166 -25.54 11.10 17.99
CA ASN A 166 -27.00 11.14 17.90
C ASN A 166 -27.44 12.19 16.87
N MET A 167 -27.81 11.76 15.67
CA MET A 167 -28.23 12.65 14.59
C MET A 167 -29.56 13.40 14.82
N THR A 168 -30.38 12.98 15.79
CA THR A 168 -31.63 13.69 16.12
C THR A 168 -31.46 14.69 17.25
N ASP A 169 -30.28 14.77 17.87
CA ASP A 169 -29.93 15.86 18.77
C ASP A 169 -29.94 17.17 17.99
N LYS A 170 -30.76 18.15 18.40
CA LYS A 170 -30.88 19.45 17.72
C LYS A 170 -29.57 20.25 17.69
N GLN A 171 -28.61 19.89 18.54
CA GLN A 171 -27.28 20.48 18.56
C GLN A 171 -26.29 19.72 17.66
N CYS A 172 -26.68 18.61 17.04
CA CYS A 172 -25.84 17.86 16.10
C CYS A 172 -25.41 18.75 14.94
N LYS A 173 -24.09 18.93 14.82
CA LYS A 173 -23.47 19.68 13.74
C LYS A 173 -22.95 18.70 12.70
N ILE A 174 -23.24 18.98 11.44
CA ILE A 174 -22.68 18.23 10.31
C ILE A 174 -21.78 19.12 9.46
N VAL A 175 -20.75 18.53 8.86
CA VAL A 175 -19.89 19.20 7.89
C VAL A 175 -19.69 18.33 6.66
N LEU A 176 -19.74 18.97 5.49
CA LEU A 176 -19.38 18.36 4.21
C LEU A 176 -17.86 18.24 4.09
N THR A 177 -17.40 17.08 3.67
CA THR A 177 -15.99 16.76 3.41
C THR A 177 -15.81 16.17 2.00
N ASP A 178 -14.56 15.85 1.66
CA ASP A 178 -14.11 15.22 0.41
C ASP A 178 -14.38 16.01 -0.88
N PHE A 179 -13.51 16.99 -1.15
CA PHE A 179 -13.60 17.86 -2.32
C PHE A 179 -12.83 17.32 -3.53
N GLY A 180 -12.41 16.05 -3.51
CA GLY A 180 -11.57 15.45 -4.58
C GLY A 180 -12.22 15.45 -5.96
N THR A 181 -13.55 15.49 -6.02
CA THR A 181 -14.32 15.57 -7.28
C THR A 181 -14.89 16.96 -7.53
N ALA A 182 -14.72 17.93 -6.64
CA ALA A 182 -15.32 19.23 -6.80
C ALA A 182 -14.63 20.07 -7.91
N CYS A 183 -15.37 20.95 -8.57
CA CYS A 183 -14.83 21.83 -9.61
C CYS A 183 -15.55 23.18 -9.64
N GLN A 184 -14.91 24.18 -10.26
CA GLN A 184 -15.59 25.41 -10.63
C GLN A 184 -16.49 25.18 -11.85
N ALA A 185 -17.76 25.55 -11.73
CA ALA A 185 -18.73 25.61 -12.82
C ALA A 185 -19.84 26.60 -12.48
N SER A 186 -20.09 27.52 -13.38
CA SER A 186 -21.22 28.45 -13.33
C SER A 186 -22.53 27.70 -13.66
N PRO A 187 -23.71 28.23 -13.31
CA PRO A 187 -24.99 27.60 -13.63
C PRO A 187 -25.25 27.39 -15.13
N THR A 188 -24.58 28.17 -15.98
CA THR A 188 -24.65 28.06 -17.45
C THR A 188 -23.67 27.05 -18.03
N ASP A 189 -22.66 26.66 -17.25
CA ASP A 189 -21.63 25.74 -17.72
C ASP A 189 -22.17 24.30 -17.71
N LYS A 190 -21.82 23.55 -18.74
CA LYS A 190 -22.13 22.12 -18.87
C LYS A 190 -20.88 21.29 -18.69
N LEU A 191 -20.93 20.40 -17.70
CA LEU A 191 -19.86 19.49 -17.34
C LEU A 191 -20.11 18.12 -17.97
N SER A 192 -19.01 17.46 -18.37
CA SER A 192 -19.05 16.16 -19.04
C SER A 192 -18.24 15.06 -18.36
N SER A 193 -17.53 15.37 -17.27
CA SER A 193 -16.68 14.40 -16.60
C SER A 193 -17.46 13.44 -15.69
N GLY A 194 -17.40 12.15 -16.02
CA GLY A 194 -16.69 11.15 -15.24
C GLY A 194 -17.02 10.72 -13.79
N VAL A 195 -17.44 11.57 -12.85
CA VAL A 195 -16.96 11.42 -11.45
C VAL A 195 -18.03 11.11 -10.38
N GLY A 196 -17.59 10.73 -9.17
CA GLY A 196 -18.45 10.50 -8.01
C GLY A 196 -19.12 9.13 -7.98
N THR A 197 -20.06 8.96 -7.05
CA THR A 197 -20.70 7.67 -6.76
C THR A 197 -22.00 7.49 -7.54
N LYS A 198 -22.05 6.49 -8.44
CA LYS A 198 -23.14 6.27 -9.42
C LYS A 198 -24.56 6.19 -8.81
N ILE A 199 -24.73 5.64 -7.61
CA ILE A 199 -26.06 5.52 -6.96
C ILE A 199 -26.67 6.87 -6.56
N PHE A 200 -25.86 7.92 -6.48
CA PHE A 200 -26.29 9.30 -6.22
C PHE A 200 -26.39 10.15 -7.49
N TRP A 201 -26.10 9.59 -8.67
CA TRP A 201 -26.16 10.33 -9.93
C TRP A 201 -27.59 10.64 -10.34
N SER A 202 -27.78 11.85 -10.88
CA SER A 202 -29.01 12.28 -11.51
C SER A 202 -29.08 11.83 -12.97
N PRO A 203 -30.26 11.85 -13.62
CA PRO A 203 -30.40 11.44 -15.02
C PRO A 203 -29.38 12.11 -15.96
N GLU A 204 -29.23 13.43 -15.85
CA GLU A 204 -28.33 14.23 -16.69
C GLU A 204 -26.83 14.00 -16.38
N PHE A 205 -26.50 13.48 -15.20
CA PHE A 205 -25.12 13.12 -14.86
C PHE A 205 -24.67 11.88 -15.65
N PHE A 206 -25.57 10.90 -15.82
CA PHE A 206 -25.33 9.75 -16.71
C PHE A 206 -25.14 10.19 -18.16
N ASP A 207 -25.88 11.22 -18.59
CA ASP A 207 -25.76 11.82 -19.93
C ASP A 207 -24.48 12.65 -20.14
N ARG A 208 -23.69 12.89 -19.08
CA ARG A 208 -22.50 13.75 -19.12
C ARG A 208 -22.81 15.17 -19.63
N GLU A 209 -23.99 15.70 -19.29
CA GLU A 209 -24.39 17.06 -19.65
C GLU A 209 -25.11 17.75 -18.49
N TYR A 210 -24.35 18.02 -17.43
CA TYR A 210 -24.92 18.45 -16.16
C TYR A 210 -24.33 19.76 -15.64
N SER A 211 -25.05 20.42 -14.72
CA SER A 211 -24.59 21.61 -14.00
C SER A 211 -24.78 21.44 -12.48
N GLN A 212 -24.91 22.54 -11.74
CA GLN A 212 -24.87 22.56 -10.26
C GLN A 212 -25.98 21.73 -9.59
N LYS A 213 -27.15 21.59 -10.22
CA LYS A 213 -28.33 20.93 -9.64
C LYS A 213 -28.19 19.41 -9.41
N VAL A 214 -27.09 18.81 -9.83
CA VAL A 214 -26.76 17.42 -9.51
C VAL A 214 -26.51 17.21 -8.01
N ASP A 215 -25.94 18.21 -7.32
CA ASP A 215 -25.71 18.14 -5.87
C ASP A 215 -27.05 18.16 -5.10
N VAL A 216 -28.06 18.87 -5.62
CA VAL A 216 -29.41 18.93 -5.04
C VAL A 216 -30.12 17.58 -5.19
N TRP A 217 -29.98 16.93 -6.36
CA TRP A 217 -30.50 15.57 -6.57
C TRP A 217 -29.88 14.59 -5.58
N ALA A 218 -28.56 14.62 -5.44
CA ALA A 218 -27.82 13.74 -4.54
C ALA A 218 -28.23 13.95 -3.06
N MET A 219 -28.45 15.21 -2.64
CA MET A 219 -29.07 15.50 -1.34
C MET A 219 -30.47 14.88 -1.21
N GLY A 220 -31.28 14.92 -2.26
CA GLY A 220 -32.59 14.24 -2.31
C GLY A 220 -32.49 12.73 -2.09
N VAL A 221 -31.48 12.07 -2.65
CA VAL A 221 -31.20 10.65 -2.42
C VAL A 221 -30.88 10.37 -0.95
N ILE A 222 -30.04 11.21 -0.32
CA ILE A 222 -29.73 11.11 1.12
C ILE A 222 -31.01 11.29 1.94
N MET A 223 -31.82 12.32 1.66
CA MET A 223 -33.03 12.61 2.41
C MET A 223 -34.08 11.50 2.30
N TYR A 224 -34.22 10.91 1.11
CA TYR A 224 -35.04 9.71 0.91
C TYR A 224 -34.52 8.54 1.77
N GLY A 225 -33.21 8.34 1.82
CA GLY A 225 -32.56 7.35 2.68
C GLY A 225 -32.86 7.53 4.15
N LEU A 226 -32.73 8.75 4.67
CA LEU A 226 -33.01 9.06 6.08
C LEU A 226 -34.44 8.71 6.48
N VAL A 227 -35.42 8.99 5.62
CA VAL A 227 -36.84 8.74 5.95
C VAL A 227 -37.29 7.31 5.63
N SER A 228 -36.63 6.59 4.72
CA SER A 228 -37.08 5.26 4.28
C SER A 228 -36.18 4.10 4.70
N GLY A 229 -34.93 4.37 5.08
CA GLY A 229 -33.90 3.38 5.38
C GLY A 229 -33.31 2.66 4.16
N ARG A 230 -33.63 3.09 2.94
CA ARG A 230 -33.24 2.43 1.68
C ARG A 230 -32.92 3.45 0.58
N PHE A 231 -32.20 3.03 -0.46
CA PHE A 231 -32.00 3.86 -1.65
C PHE A 231 -33.29 3.98 -2.49
N PRO A 232 -33.51 5.13 -3.16
CA PRO A 232 -34.66 5.30 -4.07
C PRO A 232 -34.50 4.50 -5.38
N PHE A 233 -33.26 4.38 -5.86
CA PHE A 233 -32.91 3.81 -7.16
C PHE A 233 -31.79 2.77 -7.02
N ARG A 234 -31.86 1.70 -7.81
CA ARG A 234 -30.82 0.64 -7.84
C ARG A 234 -29.78 0.86 -8.94
N ASP A 235 -30.23 1.39 -10.08
CA ASP A 235 -29.41 1.59 -11.28
C ASP A 235 -29.90 2.80 -12.10
N GLU A 236 -29.26 3.03 -13.25
CA GLU A 236 -29.62 4.13 -14.17
C GLU A 236 -31.06 4.02 -14.69
N ASN A 237 -31.56 2.81 -14.95
CA ASN A 237 -32.92 2.61 -15.46
C ASN A 237 -33.95 3.03 -14.40
N ASP A 238 -33.70 2.68 -13.13
CA ASP A 238 -34.49 3.16 -12.00
C ASP A 238 -34.47 4.69 -11.92
N VAL A 239 -33.28 5.31 -11.98
CA VAL A 239 -33.11 6.78 -11.93
C VAL A 239 -33.95 7.48 -12.99
N ARG A 240 -33.99 6.95 -14.22
CA ARG A 240 -34.73 7.55 -15.34
C ARG A 240 -36.22 7.26 -15.32
N ASN A 241 -36.64 6.05 -14.94
CA ASN A 241 -38.00 5.58 -15.22
C ASN A 241 -38.85 5.35 -13.97
N LYS A 242 -38.24 5.02 -12.83
CA LYS A 242 -38.99 4.69 -11.60
C LYS A 242 -39.63 5.93 -10.97
N GLU A 243 -40.83 5.76 -10.46
CA GLU A 243 -41.49 6.79 -9.66
C GLU A 243 -41.02 6.71 -8.20
N VAL A 244 -40.67 7.87 -7.62
CA VAL A 244 -40.26 7.95 -6.21
C VAL A 244 -41.49 7.77 -5.32
N ARG A 245 -41.52 6.66 -4.57
CA ARG A 245 -42.58 6.34 -3.60
C ARG A 245 -42.12 6.67 -2.18
N ILE A 246 -42.67 7.74 -1.61
CA ILE A 246 -42.42 8.15 -0.22
C ILE A 246 -43.40 7.40 0.71
N PRO A 247 -42.95 6.83 1.85
CA PRO A 247 -43.86 6.19 2.80
C PRO A 247 -44.91 7.17 3.34
N LYS A 248 -46.18 6.73 3.44
CA LYS A 248 -47.31 7.57 3.91
C LYS A 248 -47.13 8.18 5.30
N ARG A 249 -46.27 7.59 6.13
CA ARG A 249 -45.92 8.10 7.47
C ARG A 249 -45.05 9.35 7.44
N VAL A 250 -44.45 9.70 6.30
CA VAL A 250 -43.59 10.88 6.17
C VAL A 250 -44.48 12.11 6.10
N HIS A 251 -44.13 13.14 6.87
CA HIS A 251 -44.91 14.38 6.91
C HIS A 251 -45.00 15.01 5.50
N PRO A 252 -46.16 15.53 5.06
CA PRO A 252 -46.35 16.04 3.70
C PRO A 252 -45.32 17.08 3.24
N VAL A 253 -44.90 17.97 4.16
CA VAL A 253 -43.86 18.97 3.87
C VAL A 253 -42.49 18.35 3.54
N CYS A 254 -42.15 17.22 4.17
CA CYS A 254 -40.91 16.48 3.92
C CYS A 254 -41.02 15.70 2.61
N GLU A 255 -42.19 15.11 2.33
CA GLU A 255 -42.47 14.43 1.07
C GLU A 255 -42.31 15.39 -0.12
N GLU A 256 -42.95 16.57 -0.05
CA GLU A 256 -42.85 17.59 -1.08
C GLU A 256 -41.39 18.01 -1.31
N PHE A 257 -40.64 18.22 -0.23
CA PHE A 257 -39.22 18.58 -0.28
C PHE A 257 -38.39 17.54 -1.03
N ILE A 258 -38.54 16.25 -0.68
CA ILE A 258 -37.81 15.14 -1.32
C ILE A 258 -38.19 15.04 -2.80
N ARG A 259 -39.48 15.12 -3.13
CA ARG A 259 -39.96 15.03 -4.52
C ARG A 259 -39.40 16.14 -5.40
N LYS A 260 -39.35 17.38 -4.90
CA LYS A 260 -38.83 18.52 -5.65
C LYS A 260 -37.30 18.48 -5.88
N MET A 261 -36.55 17.81 -5.00
CA MET A 261 -35.11 17.55 -5.22
C MET A 261 -34.88 16.39 -6.18
N LEU A 262 -35.74 15.37 -6.13
CA LEU A 262 -35.71 14.20 -7.01
C LEU A 262 -36.53 14.39 -8.30
N ASP A 263 -36.73 15.64 -8.74
CA ASP A 263 -37.30 15.93 -10.06
C ASP A 263 -36.29 15.51 -11.14
N LYS A 264 -36.72 14.62 -12.03
CA LYS A 264 -35.90 14.06 -13.11
C LYS A 264 -35.48 15.13 -14.12
N SER A 265 -36.27 16.19 -14.29
CA SER A 265 -35.94 17.32 -15.16
C SER A 265 -35.03 18.32 -14.41
N GLU A 266 -33.77 18.44 -14.83
CA GLU A 266 -32.82 19.42 -14.29
C GLU A 266 -33.38 20.85 -14.34
N LYS A 267 -34.15 21.19 -15.39
CA LYS A 267 -34.71 22.52 -15.59
C LYS A 267 -35.68 22.92 -14.46
N THR A 268 -36.54 21.99 -14.06
CA THR A 268 -37.60 22.20 -13.07
C THR A 268 -37.20 21.83 -11.65
N ARG A 269 -36.15 21.00 -11.48
CA ARG A 269 -35.57 20.67 -10.18
C ARG A 269 -35.17 21.95 -9.43
N MET A 270 -35.40 21.97 -8.12
CA MET A 270 -35.02 23.09 -7.25
C MET A 270 -33.52 23.42 -7.39
N SER A 271 -33.19 24.71 -7.37
CA SER A 271 -31.82 25.18 -7.10
C SER A 271 -31.50 25.09 -5.62
N ALA A 272 -30.23 25.16 -5.23
CA ALA A 272 -29.86 25.20 -3.82
C ALA A 272 -30.47 26.40 -3.08
N THR A 273 -30.69 27.53 -3.76
CA THR A 273 -31.42 28.69 -3.23
C THR A 273 -32.89 28.35 -2.95
N ASP A 274 -33.56 27.63 -3.85
CA ASP A 274 -34.95 27.21 -3.64
C ASP A 274 -35.06 26.21 -2.49
N VAL A 275 -34.09 25.30 -2.35
CA VAL A 275 -33.99 24.36 -1.23
C VAL A 275 -33.92 25.12 0.11
N MET A 276 -33.07 26.14 0.21
CA MET A 276 -32.95 26.98 1.42
C MET A 276 -34.24 27.73 1.78
N ASN A 277 -35.01 28.12 0.76
CA ASN A 277 -36.28 28.84 0.93
C ASN A 277 -37.50 27.92 1.14
N HIS A 278 -37.32 26.61 1.07
CA HIS A 278 -38.42 25.65 1.19
C HIS A 278 -39.09 25.74 2.59
N PRO A 279 -40.44 25.66 2.69
CA PRO A 279 -41.15 25.80 3.96
C PRO A 279 -40.65 24.91 5.09
N TRP A 280 -40.23 23.68 4.76
CA TRP A 280 -39.64 22.73 5.72
C TRP A 280 -38.34 23.26 6.35
N ILE A 281 -37.43 23.77 5.53
CA ILE A 281 -36.11 24.29 5.94
C ILE A 281 -36.26 25.64 6.65
N ALA A 282 -37.18 26.49 6.19
CA ALA A 282 -37.49 27.78 6.79
C ALA A 282 -38.30 27.70 8.10
N GLY A 283 -38.70 26.51 8.56
CA GLY A 283 -39.50 26.31 9.76
C GLY A 283 -40.94 26.85 9.66
N LYS A 284 -41.45 27.03 8.43
CA LYS A 284 -42.76 27.62 8.14
C LYS A 284 -43.78 26.53 7.74
N PHE A 285 -43.99 25.54 8.59
CA PHE A 285 -45.00 24.49 8.38
C PHE A 285 -45.85 24.28 9.64
N GLY A 286 -47.17 24.14 9.45
CA GLY A 286 -48.12 23.98 10.57
C GLY A 286 -47.98 22.63 11.28
N LYS A 287 -48.39 22.56 12.55
CA LYS A 287 -48.55 21.29 13.27
C LYS A 287 -49.72 20.53 12.62
N VAL A 288 -49.45 19.38 12.00
CA VAL A 288 -50.50 18.45 11.60
C VAL A 288 -50.93 17.68 12.84
N GLU A 289 -52.24 17.62 13.11
CA GLU A 289 -52.80 16.83 14.22
C GLU A 289 -52.45 15.34 14.06
N ASP A 290 -52.05 14.72 15.17
CA ASP A 290 -51.72 13.29 15.26
C ASP A 290 -52.92 12.44 14.83
N SER A 291 -52.95 12.04 13.56
CA SER A 291 -53.83 10.97 13.11
C SER A 291 -53.21 9.65 13.52
N ASN A 292 -53.78 9.09 14.58
CA ASN A 292 -53.44 7.80 15.18
C ASN A 292 -53.75 6.66 14.19
N GLY A 293 -52.89 6.46 13.19
CA GLY A 293 -52.98 5.41 12.19
C GLY A 293 -52.17 4.19 12.60
N LYS A 294 -52.86 3.10 12.96
CA LYS A 294 -52.26 1.78 13.19
C LYS A 294 -51.29 1.41 12.06
N ALA A 295 -50.08 1.00 12.42
CA ALA A 295 -49.10 0.43 11.51
C ALA A 295 -49.68 -0.84 10.86
N GLY A 296 -50.08 -0.71 9.59
CA GLY A 296 -50.23 -1.86 8.71
C GLY A 296 -48.87 -2.24 8.17
N GLU A 297 -48.49 -3.50 8.32
CA GLU A 297 -47.37 -4.11 7.61
C GLU A 297 -47.67 -4.04 6.10
N GLU A 298 -47.11 -3.05 5.39
CA GLU A 298 -47.11 -3.03 3.93
C GLU A 298 -45.95 -3.92 3.44
N GLU A 299 -46.26 -4.87 2.54
CA GLU A 299 -45.32 -5.82 1.93
C GLU A 299 -44.12 -5.10 1.31
N GLY A 300 -42.95 -5.30 1.91
CA GLY A 300 -41.69 -4.82 1.37
C GLY A 300 -41.32 -5.57 0.10
N ASP A 301 -40.96 -4.83 -0.94
CA ASP A 301 -40.15 -5.29 -2.06
C ASP A 301 -38.87 -5.95 -1.50
N LYS A 302 -38.82 -7.28 -1.49
CA LYS A 302 -37.81 -8.11 -0.79
C LYS A 302 -36.40 -8.03 -1.41
N ASP A 303 -36.23 -7.25 -2.48
CA ASP A 303 -35.04 -7.31 -3.34
C ASP A 303 -34.14 -6.06 -3.29
N ALA A 304 -34.29 -5.15 -2.31
CA ALA A 304 -33.47 -3.94 -2.22
C ALA A 304 -32.37 -4.03 -1.14
N ASP A 305 -31.11 -3.86 -1.55
CA ASP A 305 -29.93 -3.87 -0.69
C ASP A 305 -29.90 -2.68 0.29
N GLY A 306 -29.36 -2.91 1.49
CA GLY A 306 -29.19 -1.88 2.51
C GLY A 306 -28.14 -0.81 2.12
N MET A 307 -28.18 0.35 2.80
CA MET A 307 -27.22 1.45 2.58
C MET A 307 -25.82 1.12 3.12
N ALA A 308 -25.09 0.22 2.46
CA ALA A 308 -23.68 -0.07 2.74
C ALA A 308 -22.87 -0.07 1.43
N GLU A 309 -21.90 0.82 1.30
CA GLU A 309 -21.02 0.88 0.12
C GLU A 309 -19.94 -0.22 0.12
N ALA A 310 -19.54 -0.62 -1.09
CA ALA A 310 -18.40 -1.49 -1.31
C ALA A 310 -17.10 -0.77 -0.93
N GLY A 311 -16.60 -0.99 0.30
CA GLY A 311 -15.33 -0.40 0.74
C GLY A 311 -14.11 -0.80 -0.11
N VAL A 312 -13.09 0.05 -0.09
CA VAL A 312 -11.82 -0.01 -0.88
C VAL A 312 -11.17 -1.40 -0.92
N ASN A 313 -10.49 -1.69 -2.04
CA ASN A 313 -9.62 -2.84 -2.26
C ASN A 313 -8.55 -2.99 -1.15
N ASP A 314 -8.51 -4.16 -0.50
CA ASP A 314 -7.64 -4.40 0.66
C ASP A 314 -6.14 -4.37 0.35
N GLY A 315 -5.72 -4.63 -0.89
CA GLY A 315 -4.31 -4.54 -1.29
C GLY A 315 -3.77 -3.11 -1.20
N ILE A 316 -4.60 -2.13 -1.56
CA ILE A 316 -4.28 -0.70 -1.44
C ILE A 316 -4.21 -0.29 0.04
N LYS A 317 -5.09 -0.83 0.88
CA LYS A 317 -5.09 -0.57 2.33
C LYS A 317 -3.80 -1.01 3.01
N GLU A 318 -3.39 -2.27 2.79
CA GLU A 318 -2.14 -2.82 3.37
C GLU A 318 -0.93 -1.97 2.94
N ARG A 319 -0.90 -1.56 1.66
CA ARG A 319 0.16 -0.70 1.10
C ARG A 319 0.22 0.67 1.81
N ARG A 320 -0.91 1.35 1.96
CA ARG A 320 -0.99 2.66 2.61
C ARG A 320 -0.57 2.56 4.08
N GLN A 321 -1.04 1.54 4.79
CA GLN A 321 -0.64 1.28 6.19
C GLN A 321 0.87 1.00 6.31
N GLU A 322 1.45 0.22 5.38
CA GLU A 322 2.90 -0.03 5.37
C GLU A 322 3.69 1.27 5.16
N LEU A 323 3.26 2.13 4.23
CA LEU A 323 3.88 3.43 3.97
C LEU A 323 3.75 4.40 5.16
N ILE A 324 2.61 4.44 5.84
CA ILE A 324 2.41 5.26 7.06
C ILE A 324 3.34 4.77 8.18
N GLN A 325 3.44 3.45 8.41
CA GLN A 325 4.37 2.89 9.39
C GLN A 325 5.83 3.22 9.07
N ARG A 326 6.20 3.18 7.79
CA ARG A 326 7.52 3.59 7.30
C ARG A 326 7.77 5.07 7.61
N MET A 327 6.84 5.96 7.27
CA MET A 327 6.93 7.40 7.55
C MET A 327 7.13 7.69 9.06
N ASN A 328 6.36 7.03 9.93
CA ASN A 328 6.49 7.19 11.38
C ASN A 328 7.87 6.75 11.91
N ARG A 329 8.39 5.61 11.43
CA ARG A 329 9.75 5.15 11.80
C ARG A 329 10.84 6.11 11.35
N GLU A 330 10.66 6.79 10.21
CA GLU A 330 11.61 7.80 9.74
C GLU A 330 11.73 8.95 10.74
N ALA A 331 10.59 9.44 11.21
CA ALA A 331 10.53 10.52 12.18
C ALA A 331 11.09 10.12 13.55
N GLU A 332 10.84 8.89 14.01
CA GLU A 332 11.43 8.35 15.24
C GLU A 332 12.96 8.23 15.14
N SER A 333 13.47 7.75 14.00
CA SER A 333 14.90 7.64 13.73
C SER A 333 15.60 9.00 13.79
N ARG A 334 15.00 10.03 13.17
CA ARG A 334 15.51 11.41 13.22
C ARG A 334 15.57 12.00 14.64
N LYS A 335 14.67 11.56 15.52
CA LYS A 335 14.62 11.99 16.92
C LYS A 335 15.56 11.19 17.83
N GLY A 336 16.32 10.23 17.28
CA GLY A 336 17.24 9.39 18.04
C GLY A 336 16.54 8.33 18.91
N ILE A 337 15.25 8.07 18.70
CA ILE A 337 14.41 7.20 19.55
C ILE A 337 14.43 5.73 19.07
N ALA A 338 14.96 5.45 17.88
CA ALA A 338 14.87 4.12 17.27
C ALA A 338 15.86 3.09 17.87
N THR A 339 15.39 2.19 18.73
CA THR A 339 16.09 0.95 19.05
C THR A 339 15.91 -0.06 17.91
N LYS A 340 17.00 -0.49 17.25
CA LYS A 340 16.97 -1.62 16.31
C LYS A 340 16.56 -2.89 17.08
N LYS A 341 15.33 -3.37 16.88
CA LYS A 341 14.89 -4.68 17.42
C LYS A 341 15.75 -5.78 16.79
N GLN A 342 16.55 -6.46 17.60
CA GLN A 342 17.35 -7.60 17.16
C GLN A 342 16.42 -8.81 16.94
N LEU A 343 16.47 -9.41 15.75
CA LEU A 343 15.63 -10.55 15.36
C LEU A 343 16.33 -11.88 15.71
N GLN A 344 16.22 -12.28 16.97
CA GLN A 344 17.03 -13.38 17.54
C GLN A 344 16.19 -14.56 18.06
N ASN A 345 14.92 -14.68 17.66
CA ASN A 345 14.04 -15.73 18.18
C ASN A 345 14.56 -17.16 17.98
N HIS A 346 15.40 -17.38 16.97
CA HIS A 346 16.08 -18.65 16.72
C HIS A 346 16.94 -19.13 17.90
N LYS A 347 17.41 -18.23 18.77
CA LYS A 347 18.22 -18.56 19.96
C LYS A 347 17.40 -19.12 21.12
N HIS A 348 16.08 -19.01 21.07
CA HIS A 348 15.20 -19.49 22.13
C HIS A 348 14.64 -20.87 21.78
N LYS A 349 14.65 -21.79 22.75
CA LYS A 349 14.07 -23.13 22.61
C LYS A 349 12.57 -23.09 22.24
N LYS A 350 11.86 -22.10 22.78
CA LYS A 350 10.45 -21.80 22.53
C LYS A 350 10.23 -20.29 22.52
N PHE A 351 9.38 -19.80 21.62
CA PHE A 351 9.05 -18.37 21.54
C PHE A 351 7.62 -18.13 21.02
N VAL A 352 7.10 -16.94 21.31
CA VAL A 352 5.76 -16.50 20.89
C VAL A 352 5.89 -15.17 20.15
N VAL A 353 5.21 -15.06 19.02
CA VAL A 353 5.18 -13.88 18.16
C VAL A 353 3.76 -13.44 17.91
N ALA A 354 3.56 -12.14 17.70
CA ALA A 354 2.28 -11.64 17.24
C ALA A 354 1.99 -12.22 15.85
N ASP A 355 0.80 -12.78 15.69
CA ASP A 355 0.34 -13.21 14.38
C ASP A 355 0.02 -11.95 13.55
N LYS A 356 0.68 -11.81 12.40
CA LYS A 356 0.46 -10.69 11.48
C LYS A 356 -0.63 -10.98 10.45
N ILE A 357 -1.09 -12.22 10.37
CA ILE A 357 -2.23 -12.65 9.55
C ILE A 357 -3.51 -12.44 10.36
N VAL A 358 -3.52 -12.83 11.64
CA VAL A 358 -4.65 -12.62 12.55
C VAL A 358 -4.36 -11.43 13.46
N GLN A 359 -4.93 -10.26 13.14
CA GLN A 359 -4.70 -9.03 13.92
C GLN A 359 -5.07 -9.23 15.40
N GLY A 360 -4.09 -9.10 16.30
CA GLY A 360 -4.25 -9.33 17.74
C GLY A 360 -4.05 -10.79 18.18
N GLY A 361 -3.83 -11.71 17.24
CA GLY A 361 -3.50 -13.11 17.51
C GLY A 361 -2.03 -13.32 17.85
N LYS A 362 -1.69 -14.53 18.29
CA LYS A 362 -0.33 -14.96 18.62
C LYS A 362 -0.05 -16.36 18.11
N ALA A 363 1.17 -16.60 17.64
CA ALA A 363 1.65 -17.91 17.24
C ALA A 363 2.81 -18.35 18.14
N SER A 364 2.80 -19.61 18.56
CA SER A 364 3.86 -20.22 19.38
C SER A 364 4.71 -21.18 18.55
N TYR A 365 6.02 -21.12 18.74
CA TYR A 365 7.00 -21.96 18.03
C TYR A 365 7.94 -22.64 19.01
N GLU A 366 8.33 -23.87 18.69
CA GLU A 366 9.20 -24.70 19.52
C GLU A 366 10.13 -25.53 18.64
N TRP A 367 11.38 -25.69 19.09
CA TRP A 367 12.35 -26.58 18.44
C TRP A 367 12.11 -28.02 18.88
N TRP A 368 11.76 -28.89 17.95
CA TRP A 368 11.47 -30.30 18.17
C TRP A 368 12.62 -31.18 17.73
N THR A 369 12.87 -32.27 18.46
CA THR A 369 13.83 -33.30 18.01
C THR A 369 13.31 -33.99 16.76
N GLU A 370 14.22 -34.63 16.03
CA GLU A 370 13.88 -35.40 14.83
C GLU A 370 12.80 -36.47 15.11
N ASP A 371 12.87 -37.15 16.26
CA ASP A 371 11.88 -38.16 16.66
C ASP A 371 10.48 -37.58 16.92
N GLN A 372 10.41 -36.40 17.56
CA GLN A 372 9.14 -35.70 17.77
C GLN A 372 8.52 -35.29 16.43
N ALA A 373 9.33 -34.74 15.53
CA ALA A 373 8.86 -34.32 14.20
C ALA A 373 8.37 -35.50 13.35
N LYS A 374 9.09 -36.62 13.37
CA LYS A 374 8.71 -37.86 12.66
C LYS A 374 7.41 -38.47 13.19
N LYS A 375 7.23 -38.47 14.53
CA LYS A 375 6.01 -39.02 15.17
C LYS A 375 4.74 -38.30 14.71
N ASP A 376 4.78 -36.98 14.60
CA ASP A 376 3.66 -36.16 14.13
C ASP A 376 3.53 -36.12 12.59
N LYS A 377 4.34 -36.91 11.87
CA LYS A 377 4.37 -36.97 10.40
C LYS A 377 4.52 -35.57 9.79
N LEU A 378 5.33 -34.72 10.41
CA LEU A 378 5.73 -33.46 9.79
C LEU A 378 6.45 -33.77 8.48
N LEU A 379 6.21 -32.93 7.47
CA LEU A 379 6.65 -33.10 6.08
C LEU A 379 8.03 -33.76 5.96
N ASP A 380 8.07 -34.92 5.29
CA ASP A 380 9.32 -35.61 4.95
C ASP A 380 9.91 -35.00 3.67
N PHE A 381 10.93 -34.16 3.84
CA PHE A 381 11.52 -33.44 2.73
C PHE A 381 12.26 -34.36 1.75
N ASP A 382 12.89 -35.42 2.25
CA ASP A 382 13.80 -36.25 1.44
C ASP A 382 13.04 -37.10 0.41
N ASN A 383 11.73 -37.21 0.58
CA ASN A 383 10.80 -37.90 -0.32
C ASN A 383 9.94 -36.94 -1.17
N LEU A 384 10.29 -35.65 -1.25
CA LEU A 384 9.57 -34.69 -2.09
C LEU A 384 10.08 -34.70 -3.53
N ALA A 385 9.15 -34.58 -4.48
CA ALA A 385 9.50 -34.34 -5.87
C ALA A 385 10.20 -32.97 -6.01
N PRO A 386 11.16 -32.82 -6.94
CA PRO A 386 11.73 -31.52 -7.25
C PRO A 386 10.64 -30.58 -7.80
N ALA A 387 10.70 -29.31 -7.41
CA ALA A 387 9.72 -28.34 -7.89
C ALA A 387 9.79 -28.20 -9.41
N PRO A 388 8.63 -28.22 -10.10
CA PRO A 388 8.59 -27.91 -11.52
C PRO A 388 9.04 -26.47 -11.74
N LYS A 389 9.45 -26.18 -12.98
CA LYS A 389 9.62 -24.79 -13.41
C LYS A 389 8.31 -24.05 -13.18
N ASP A 390 8.40 -22.81 -12.70
CA ASP A 390 7.23 -21.96 -12.60
C ASP A 390 6.55 -21.83 -13.97
N ASP A 391 5.21 -21.72 -13.94
CA ASP A 391 4.47 -21.41 -15.15
C ASP A 391 5.00 -20.08 -15.73
N PRO A 392 5.21 -19.99 -17.05
CA PRO A 392 5.72 -18.78 -17.66
C PRO A 392 4.80 -17.61 -17.35
N MET A 393 5.40 -16.44 -17.12
CA MET A 393 4.67 -15.20 -16.95
C MET A 393 3.89 -14.91 -18.23
N ASP A 394 2.62 -14.54 -18.07
CA ASP A 394 1.80 -14.12 -19.19
C ASP A 394 2.37 -12.82 -19.78
N LEU A 395 2.98 -12.95 -20.96
CA LEU A 395 3.59 -11.83 -21.67
C LEU A 395 2.54 -10.79 -22.10
N ALA A 396 1.30 -11.18 -22.35
CA ALA A 396 0.22 -10.24 -22.67
C ALA A 396 -0.15 -9.41 -21.44
N MET A 397 -0.27 -10.06 -20.28
CA MET A 397 -0.50 -9.37 -19.00
C MET A 397 0.66 -8.45 -18.64
N LEU A 398 1.91 -8.89 -18.84
CA LEU A 398 3.09 -8.06 -18.63
C LEU A 398 3.11 -6.83 -19.55
N ARG A 399 2.79 -7.00 -20.85
CA ARG A 399 2.70 -5.87 -21.79
C ARG A 399 1.63 -4.87 -21.37
N LYS A 400 0.44 -5.35 -21.00
CA LYS A 400 -0.64 -4.51 -20.50
C LYS A 400 -0.20 -3.72 -19.26
N HIS A 401 0.45 -4.40 -18.31
CA HIS A 401 0.95 -3.77 -17.09
C HIS A 401 2.00 -2.69 -17.38
N LEU A 402 2.94 -2.93 -18.29
CA LEU A 402 3.91 -1.92 -18.72
C LEU A 402 3.22 -0.68 -19.32
N MET A 403 2.22 -0.88 -20.19
CA MET A 403 1.46 0.21 -20.81
C MET A 403 0.66 1.03 -19.78
N GLU A 404 0.02 0.37 -18.81
CA GLU A 404 -0.69 1.02 -17.71
C GLU A 404 0.21 1.93 -16.87
N HIS A 405 1.51 1.65 -16.89
CA HIS A 405 2.57 2.41 -16.23
C HIS A 405 3.38 3.29 -17.18
N ASN A 406 2.82 3.64 -18.35
CA ASN A 406 3.41 4.52 -19.36
C ASN A 406 4.76 4.04 -19.93
N ILE A 407 5.02 2.73 -19.91
CA ILE A 407 6.21 2.11 -20.50
C ILE A 407 5.80 1.48 -21.83
N ASP A 408 6.42 1.93 -22.92
CA ASP A 408 6.18 1.43 -24.27
C ASP A 408 6.87 0.08 -24.53
N PRO A 409 6.13 -1.04 -24.62
CA PRO A 409 6.72 -2.36 -24.79
C PRO A 409 7.35 -2.58 -26.18
N THR A 410 7.04 -1.74 -27.17
CA THR A 410 7.58 -1.88 -28.54
C THR A 410 9.07 -1.57 -28.62
N LYS A 411 9.63 -0.90 -27.61
CA LYS A 411 11.06 -0.59 -27.51
C LYS A 411 11.91 -1.78 -27.03
N PHE A 412 11.29 -2.86 -26.56
CA PHE A 412 11.99 -4.05 -26.08
C PHE A 412 12.48 -4.88 -27.27
N GLY A 413 13.70 -5.43 -27.16
CA GLY A 413 14.33 -6.21 -28.23
C GLY A 413 14.83 -5.39 -29.43
N VAL A 414 14.75 -4.06 -29.38
CA VAL A 414 15.24 -3.16 -30.44
C VAL A 414 16.69 -2.75 -30.18
N GLY A 415 17.57 -2.95 -31.17
CA GLY A 415 18.98 -2.57 -31.07
C GLY A 415 19.74 -3.40 -30.03
N LYS A 416 20.28 -2.73 -29.00
CA LYS A 416 20.99 -3.40 -27.86
C LYS A 416 20.07 -3.71 -26.68
N ALA A 417 18.79 -3.33 -26.75
CA ALA A 417 17.83 -3.59 -25.69
C ALA A 417 17.50 -5.08 -25.59
N LYS A 418 17.31 -5.57 -24.37
CA LYS A 418 16.83 -6.92 -24.11
C LYS A 418 15.36 -7.07 -24.52
N GLY A 419 14.97 -8.27 -24.92
CA GLY A 419 13.58 -8.63 -25.21
C GLY A 419 12.71 -8.66 -23.95
N ILE A 420 11.39 -8.57 -24.13
CA ILE A 420 10.43 -8.61 -23.02
C ILE A 420 10.42 -9.98 -22.33
N GLU A 421 10.73 -11.05 -23.06
CA GLU A 421 10.88 -12.42 -22.56
C GLU A 421 12.04 -12.52 -21.56
N GLN A 422 13.08 -11.71 -21.75
CA GLN A 422 14.20 -11.66 -20.81
C GLN A 422 13.83 -10.89 -19.54
N LEU A 423 13.02 -9.83 -19.63
CA LEU A 423 12.47 -9.16 -18.46
C LEU A 423 11.57 -10.12 -17.68
N ALA A 424 10.64 -10.79 -18.35
CA ALA A 424 9.74 -11.78 -17.76
C ALA A 424 10.54 -12.85 -17.00
N LYS A 425 11.55 -13.44 -17.64
CA LYS A 425 12.44 -14.43 -17.00
C LYS A 425 13.19 -13.88 -15.78
N GLU A 426 13.68 -12.64 -15.84
CA GLU A 426 14.35 -12.00 -14.69
C GLU A 426 13.38 -11.79 -13.52
N VAL A 427 12.10 -11.52 -13.77
CA VAL A 427 11.08 -11.37 -12.74
C VAL A 427 10.61 -12.72 -12.20
N GLU A 428 10.34 -13.69 -13.06
CA GLU A 428 9.95 -15.07 -12.71
C GLU A 428 10.97 -15.73 -11.78
N THR A 429 12.25 -15.65 -12.16
CA THR A 429 13.33 -16.22 -11.35
C THR A 429 13.56 -15.43 -10.07
N GLY A 430 13.11 -14.18 -10.00
CA GLY A 430 13.36 -13.24 -8.91
C GLY A 430 14.76 -12.63 -8.91
N ALA A 431 15.46 -12.67 -10.05
CA ALA A 431 16.69 -11.91 -10.29
C ALA A 431 16.42 -10.39 -10.33
N SER A 432 15.18 -9.99 -10.63
CA SER A 432 14.67 -8.64 -10.44
C SER A 432 13.19 -8.68 -10.01
N ARG A 433 12.66 -7.54 -9.58
CA ARG A 433 11.23 -7.36 -9.27
C ARG A 433 10.69 -6.14 -9.98
N LEU A 434 9.40 -6.13 -10.30
CA LEU A 434 8.69 -4.92 -10.69
C LEU A 434 7.97 -4.36 -9.47
N MET A 435 8.22 -3.08 -9.16
CA MET A 435 7.65 -2.39 -8.00
C MET A 435 7.19 -0.99 -8.41
N LEU A 436 6.27 -0.39 -7.65
CA LEU A 436 5.88 1.01 -7.82
C LEU A 436 6.73 1.89 -6.93
N ASP A 437 7.18 3.02 -7.44
CA ASP A 437 7.77 4.07 -6.61
C ASP A 437 6.66 5.01 -6.11
N ALA A 438 6.39 4.99 -4.80
CA ALA A 438 5.34 5.80 -4.22
C ALA A 438 5.60 7.32 -4.23
N LYS A 439 6.74 7.77 -4.76
CA LYS A 439 7.00 9.20 -5.00
C LYS A 439 6.23 9.74 -6.19
N GLU A 440 5.92 8.91 -7.18
CA GLU A 440 5.47 9.35 -8.49
C GLU A 440 4.26 8.53 -8.95
N HIS A 441 3.32 9.20 -9.62
CA HIS A 441 2.09 8.57 -10.09
C HIS A 441 2.37 7.46 -11.07
N LYS A 442 1.93 6.23 -10.75
CA LYS A 442 2.10 5.03 -11.58
C LYS A 442 3.54 4.76 -12.07
N LYS A 443 4.57 5.21 -11.37
CA LYS A 443 5.96 4.94 -11.78
C LYS A 443 6.35 3.50 -11.44
N LEU A 444 6.41 2.66 -12.47
CA LEU A 444 6.89 1.28 -12.36
C LEU A 444 8.42 1.23 -12.50
N VAL A 445 9.06 0.56 -11.56
CA VAL A 445 10.52 0.42 -11.51
C VAL A 445 10.94 -1.04 -11.40
N ARG A 446 12.08 -1.36 -12.01
CA ARG A 446 12.72 -2.66 -11.91
C ARG A 446 13.73 -2.66 -10.76
N VAL A 447 13.50 -3.45 -9.73
CA VAL A 447 14.35 -3.51 -8.54
C VAL A 447 15.32 -4.68 -8.62
N VAL A 448 16.60 -4.43 -8.35
CA VAL A 448 17.65 -5.44 -8.27
C VAL A 448 18.36 -5.32 -6.93
N ASP A 449 18.38 -6.40 -6.15
CA ASP A 449 19.12 -6.45 -4.90
C ASP A 449 20.60 -6.75 -5.18
N ILE A 450 21.51 -5.98 -4.58
CA ILE A 450 22.96 -6.10 -4.70
C ILE A 450 23.56 -6.17 -3.31
N VAL A 451 24.59 -6.99 -3.13
CA VAL A 451 25.42 -6.97 -1.92
C VAL A 451 26.77 -6.38 -2.25
N VAL A 452 27.26 -5.49 -1.40
CA VAL A 452 28.54 -4.80 -1.53
C VAL A 452 29.33 -5.00 -0.25
N LEU A 453 30.60 -5.37 -0.36
CA LEU A 453 31.47 -5.61 0.77
C LEU A 453 32.30 -4.36 1.09
N LYS A 454 32.23 -3.91 2.34
CA LYS A 454 33.19 -2.98 2.93
C LYS A 454 34.27 -3.79 3.64
N LEU A 455 35.12 -4.45 2.86
CA LEU A 455 36.17 -5.33 3.40
C LEU A 455 37.35 -4.50 3.89
N ARG A 456 37.73 -4.70 5.15
CA ARG A 456 38.85 -4.03 5.81
C ARG A 456 39.87 -5.04 6.36
N PRO A 457 41.13 -4.65 6.58
CA PRO A 457 42.05 -5.43 7.41
C PRO A 457 41.56 -5.46 8.87
N ALA A 458 42.18 -6.31 9.70
CA ALA A 458 41.81 -6.45 11.12
C ALA A 458 41.86 -5.12 11.90
N ASP A 459 42.81 -4.23 11.55
CA ASP A 459 42.99 -2.91 12.16
C ASP A 459 41.94 -1.87 11.70
N GLY A 460 41.14 -2.17 10.67
CA GLY A 460 40.14 -1.27 10.10
C GLY A 460 40.71 -0.08 9.32
N SER A 461 42.04 0.00 9.11
CA SER A 461 42.72 1.21 8.63
C SER A 461 42.39 1.59 7.19
N ARG A 462 42.07 0.60 6.36
CA ARG A 462 41.84 0.75 4.91
C ARG A 462 40.66 -0.08 4.45
N LEU A 463 40.20 0.21 3.24
CA LEU A 463 39.09 -0.42 2.56
C LEU A 463 39.56 -1.01 1.24
N LEU A 464 39.12 -2.23 0.94
CA LEU A 464 39.41 -2.88 -0.32
C LEU A 464 38.59 -2.26 -1.46
N VAL A 465 39.26 -1.83 -2.53
CA VAL A 465 38.65 -1.24 -3.72
C VAL A 465 39.07 -2.02 -4.96
N GLU A 466 38.09 -2.42 -5.78
CA GLU A 466 38.33 -2.90 -7.15
C GLU A 466 38.59 -1.69 -8.03
N PHE A 467 39.78 -1.61 -8.65
CA PHE A 467 40.16 -0.46 -9.48
C PHE A 467 40.23 -0.78 -10.97
N LYS A 468 40.37 -2.05 -11.34
CA LYS A 468 40.49 -2.48 -12.73
C LYS A 468 39.94 -3.89 -12.94
N GLU A 469 39.37 -4.13 -14.12
CA GLU A 469 38.88 -5.42 -14.61
C GLU A 469 39.42 -5.68 -16.02
N LEU A 470 39.96 -6.88 -16.25
CA LEU A 470 40.47 -7.36 -17.54
C LEU A 470 39.63 -8.57 -18.00
N PHE A 471 39.02 -8.47 -19.16
CA PHE A 471 38.19 -9.52 -19.75
C PHE A 471 39.05 -10.58 -20.48
N PRO A 472 38.55 -11.82 -20.66
CA PRO A 472 39.26 -12.89 -21.39
C PRO A 472 39.66 -12.51 -22.82
N ASP A 473 38.93 -11.59 -23.45
CA ASP A 473 39.19 -11.08 -24.80
C ASP A 473 40.21 -9.91 -24.83
N GLY A 474 40.83 -9.60 -23.69
CA GLY A 474 41.83 -8.55 -23.55
C GLY A 474 41.27 -7.14 -23.35
N ARG A 475 39.94 -6.95 -23.37
CA ARG A 475 39.35 -5.64 -23.04
C ARG A 475 39.63 -5.27 -21.59
N GLU A 476 39.85 -3.99 -21.33
CA GLU A 476 40.04 -3.46 -19.99
C GLU A 476 38.94 -2.47 -19.62
N ARG A 477 38.59 -2.47 -18.33
CA ARG A 477 37.64 -1.52 -17.74
C ARG A 477 38.16 -1.02 -16.41
N GLU A 478 38.22 0.30 -16.26
CA GLU A 478 38.39 0.95 -14.96
C GLU A 478 37.06 0.93 -14.20
N THR A 479 37.08 0.54 -12.93
CA THR A 479 35.84 0.30 -12.16
C THR A 479 35.70 1.14 -10.89
N LEU A 480 36.80 1.43 -10.19
CA LEU A 480 36.89 2.25 -8.97
C LEU A 480 35.65 2.12 -8.06
N ARG A 481 35.43 0.93 -7.52
CA ARG A 481 34.24 0.61 -6.71
C ARG A 481 34.55 -0.38 -5.61
N LEU A 482 33.65 -0.44 -4.62
CA LEU A 482 33.64 -1.53 -3.67
C LEU A 482 33.22 -2.85 -4.34
N PRO A 483 33.82 -3.98 -3.96
CA PRO A 483 33.45 -5.27 -4.52
C PRO A 483 32.00 -5.63 -4.19
N GLY A 484 31.24 -6.08 -5.19
CA GLY A 484 29.83 -6.39 -5.00
C GLY A 484 29.20 -7.05 -6.21
N THR A 485 28.13 -7.80 -5.96
CA THR A 485 27.41 -8.53 -7.01
C THR A 485 25.91 -8.58 -6.74
N LYS A 486 25.14 -8.95 -7.75
CA LYS A 486 23.69 -9.16 -7.61
C LYS A 486 23.44 -10.34 -6.69
N LYS A 487 22.43 -10.19 -5.83
CA LYS A 487 21.93 -11.26 -4.98
C LYS A 487 21.20 -12.27 -5.85
N GLU A 488 21.57 -13.55 -5.77
CA GLU A 488 20.80 -14.59 -6.44
C GLU A 488 19.45 -14.81 -5.74
N PRO A 489 18.43 -15.31 -6.45
CA PRO A 489 17.08 -15.53 -5.92
C PRO A 489 17.01 -16.15 -4.52
N HIS A 490 17.82 -17.20 -4.28
CA HIS A 490 17.84 -18.02 -3.07
C HIS A 490 18.76 -17.49 -1.97
N GLU A 491 19.62 -16.53 -2.26
CA GLU A 491 20.62 -16.05 -1.32
C GLU A 491 20.06 -15.00 -0.36
N ASN A 492 20.58 -14.95 0.87
CA ASN A 492 20.54 -13.78 1.73
C ASN A 492 21.83 -12.94 1.58
N ALA A 493 21.98 -11.85 2.34
CA ALA A 493 23.18 -11.00 2.21
C ALA A 493 24.46 -11.76 2.59
N ARG A 494 24.38 -12.69 3.54
CA ARG A 494 25.49 -13.54 3.95
C ARG A 494 25.96 -14.49 2.86
N GLN A 495 25.05 -15.27 2.27
CA GLN A 495 25.38 -16.22 1.19
C GLN A 495 26.01 -15.49 0.00
N THR A 496 25.45 -14.34 -0.40
CA THR A 496 26.04 -13.51 -1.45
C THR A 496 27.41 -12.95 -1.04
N SER A 497 27.59 -12.53 0.22
CA SER A 497 28.90 -12.06 0.71
C SER A 497 29.98 -13.14 0.64
N GLU A 498 29.66 -14.37 1.07
CA GLU A 498 30.55 -15.51 0.96
C GLU A 498 30.86 -15.86 -0.50
N ARG A 499 29.87 -15.73 -1.40
CA ARG A 499 30.05 -15.97 -2.83
C ARG A 499 30.93 -14.91 -3.47
N ILE A 500 30.82 -13.63 -3.10
CA ILE A 500 31.74 -12.59 -3.54
C ILE A 500 33.18 -12.98 -3.19
N LEU A 501 33.44 -13.38 -1.93
CA LEU A 501 34.79 -13.79 -1.54
C LEU A 501 35.28 -15.00 -2.35
N ARG A 502 34.47 -16.05 -2.51
CA ARG A 502 34.86 -17.27 -3.24
C ARG A 502 35.05 -17.05 -4.73
N GLU A 503 34.03 -16.51 -5.40
CA GLU A 503 33.94 -16.48 -6.86
C GLU A 503 34.59 -15.24 -7.48
N MET A 504 34.62 -14.10 -6.77
CA MET A 504 35.19 -12.85 -7.30
C MET A 504 36.65 -12.66 -6.87
N MET A 505 36.99 -13.10 -5.66
CA MET A 505 38.27 -12.79 -5.01
C MET A 505 39.15 -14.00 -4.75
N ASN A 506 38.61 -15.22 -4.86
CA ASN A 506 39.31 -16.45 -4.47
C ASN A 506 39.81 -16.41 -3.00
N ILE A 507 39.00 -15.84 -2.11
CA ILE A 507 39.20 -15.77 -0.66
C ILE A 507 38.29 -16.80 0.00
N ASP A 508 38.84 -17.59 0.94
CA ASP A 508 38.03 -18.46 1.79
C ASP A 508 37.22 -17.60 2.77
N PRO A 509 35.86 -17.67 2.76
CA PRO A 509 35.04 -16.89 3.67
C PRO A 509 35.32 -17.13 5.16
N SER A 510 35.90 -18.27 5.54
CA SER A 510 36.29 -18.55 6.94
C SER A 510 37.36 -17.56 7.46
N THR A 511 38.10 -16.92 6.56
CA THR A 511 39.14 -15.95 6.87
C THR A 511 38.62 -14.54 7.14
N VAL A 512 37.31 -14.31 6.92
CA VAL A 512 36.65 -13.01 7.00
C VAL A 512 35.51 -13.07 8.01
N SER A 513 35.52 -12.12 8.95
CA SER A 513 34.38 -11.85 9.83
C SER A 513 33.42 -10.88 9.16
N PHE A 514 32.10 -11.08 9.35
CA PHE A 514 31.05 -10.25 8.79
C PHE A 514 30.19 -9.64 9.89
N ASP A 515 29.82 -8.37 9.76
CA ASP A 515 28.84 -7.71 10.61
C ASP A 515 27.52 -7.51 9.86
N PHE A 516 26.55 -8.40 10.12
CA PHE A 516 25.19 -8.28 9.58
C PHE A 516 24.23 -7.45 10.46
N SER A 517 24.68 -6.98 11.63
CA SER A 517 23.86 -6.17 12.54
C SER A 517 23.77 -4.70 12.11
N THR A 518 24.78 -4.25 11.35
CA THR A 518 24.93 -2.87 10.90
C THR A 518 24.67 -2.66 9.40
N VAL A 519 24.23 -3.70 8.67
CA VAL A 519 24.02 -3.64 7.20
C VAL A 519 23.30 -2.35 6.78
N GLU A 520 24.02 -1.54 6.01
CA GLU A 520 23.48 -0.31 5.44
C GLU A 520 22.75 -0.63 4.14
N ARG A 521 21.61 0.03 3.90
CA ARG A 521 20.85 -0.14 2.66
C ARG A 521 20.84 1.14 1.87
N GLN A 522 21.16 1.05 0.59
CA GLN A 522 21.15 2.16 -0.36
C GLN A 522 20.26 1.82 -1.55
N GLU A 523 19.47 2.77 -2.02
CA GLU A 523 18.74 2.67 -3.28
C GLU A 523 19.36 3.65 -4.28
N GLU A 524 19.70 3.17 -5.46
CA GLU A 524 20.25 3.96 -6.55
C GLU A 524 19.37 3.77 -7.79
N GLU A 525 18.78 4.87 -8.26
CA GLU A 525 17.93 4.89 -9.45
C GLU A 525 18.77 5.22 -10.68
N THR A 526 18.63 4.42 -11.74
CA THR A 526 19.26 4.65 -13.04
C THR A 526 18.31 4.20 -14.14
N ASP A 527 18.27 4.90 -15.27
CA ASP A 527 17.58 4.38 -16.44
C ASP A 527 18.20 3.06 -16.88
N SER A 528 17.35 2.05 -17.12
CA SER A 528 17.85 0.73 -17.49
C SER A 528 18.45 0.76 -18.90
N PRO A 529 19.76 0.53 -19.07
CA PRO A 529 20.34 0.44 -20.40
C PRO A 529 19.85 -0.81 -21.15
N SER A 530 19.33 -1.81 -20.44
CA SER A 530 18.83 -3.06 -21.01
C SER A 530 17.33 -3.04 -21.32
N PHE A 531 16.54 -2.21 -20.63
CA PHE A 531 15.09 -2.18 -20.73
C PHE A 531 14.61 -0.74 -20.90
N PRO A 532 14.53 -0.22 -22.13
CA PRO A 532 14.20 1.18 -22.41
C PRO A 532 12.89 1.61 -21.75
N GLY A 533 12.86 2.81 -21.17
CA GLY A 533 11.70 3.34 -20.45
C GLY A 533 11.47 2.77 -19.06
N VAL A 534 12.22 1.75 -18.64
CA VAL A 534 12.14 1.18 -17.29
C VAL A 534 13.27 1.72 -16.43
N THR A 535 12.94 2.47 -15.37
CA THR A 535 13.95 2.84 -14.36
C THR A 535 14.35 1.60 -13.55
N THR A 536 15.64 1.36 -13.40
CA THR A 536 16.16 0.33 -12.49
C THR A 536 16.55 0.95 -11.15
N VAL A 537 16.04 0.38 -10.05
CA VAL A 537 16.46 0.70 -8.68
C VAL A 537 17.37 -0.41 -8.18
N TYR A 538 18.65 -0.09 -8.00
CA TYR A 538 19.61 -0.98 -7.36
C TYR A 538 19.55 -0.80 -5.85
N ARG A 539 19.06 -1.83 -5.15
CA ARG A 539 19.04 -1.88 -3.69
C ARG A 539 20.30 -2.55 -3.19
N LYS A 540 21.28 -1.76 -2.76
CA LYS A 540 22.57 -2.23 -2.26
C LYS A 540 22.49 -2.47 -0.75
N GLU A 541 22.87 -3.65 -0.31
CA GLU A 541 23.14 -4.00 1.08
C GLU A 541 24.67 -3.94 1.27
N LEU A 542 25.16 -2.92 1.99
CA LEU A 542 26.57 -2.74 2.29
C LEU A 542 26.88 -3.48 3.59
N VAL A 543 27.75 -4.48 3.51
CA VAL A 543 28.14 -5.36 4.61
C VAL A 543 29.55 -5.00 5.05
N GLU A 544 29.71 -4.62 6.31
CA GLU A 544 31.02 -4.44 6.92
C GLU A 544 31.66 -5.81 7.18
N CYS A 545 32.91 -5.97 6.76
CA CYS A 545 33.63 -7.21 6.97
C CYS A 545 35.13 -6.97 7.19
N LYS A 546 35.76 -7.85 7.96
CA LYS A 546 37.18 -7.75 8.31
C LYS A 546 37.91 -9.05 8.05
N VAL A 547 39.09 -8.96 7.44
CA VAL A 547 40.02 -10.09 7.36
C VAL A 547 40.55 -10.37 8.76
N THR A 548 40.22 -11.54 9.32
CA THR A 548 40.51 -11.91 10.72
C THR A 548 41.37 -13.17 10.84
N THR A 549 41.75 -13.80 9.73
CA THR A 549 42.60 -15.00 9.77
C THR A 549 43.97 -14.69 10.38
N PRO A 550 44.49 -15.55 11.29
CA PRO A 550 45.88 -15.47 11.76
C PRO A 550 46.88 -16.05 10.74
N ASP A 551 46.41 -16.71 9.67
CA ASP A 551 47.27 -17.28 8.63
C ASP A 551 47.93 -16.20 7.78
N LYS A 552 49.26 -16.12 7.87
CA LYS A 552 50.08 -15.16 7.11
C LYS A 552 49.98 -15.37 5.60
N ALA A 553 49.90 -16.61 5.13
CA ALA A 553 49.81 -16.88 3.69
C ALA A 553 48.49 -16.39 3.11
N ALA A 554 47.38 -16.59 3.84
CA ALA A 554 46.09 -16.04 3.48
C ALA A 554 46.08 -14.50 3.51
N GLN A 555 46.78 -13.86 4.46
CA GLN A 555 46.94 -12.41 4.49
C GLN A 555 47.76 -11.89 3.29
N GLU A 556 48.90 -12.51 2.99
CA GLU A 556 49.77 -12.11 1.86
C GLU A 556 49.04 -12.24 0.52
N LYS A 557 48.19 -13.26 0.35
CA LYS A 557 47.36 -13.45 -0.86
C LYS A 557 46.44 -12.25 -1.15
N VAL A 558 46.00 -11.54 -0.11
CA VAL A 558 45.17 -10.33 -0.23
C VAL A 558 45.97 -9.04 -0.03
N GLY A 559 47.29 -9.12 -0.16
CA GLY A 559 48.22 -7.99 -0.06
C GLY A 559 48.46 -7.48 1.36
N LEU A 560 48.08 -8.21 2.41
CA LEU A 560 48.32 -7.84 3.80
C LEU A 560 49.61 -8.48 4.36
N PRO A 561 50.31 -7.82 5.31
CA PRO A 561 50.02 -6.50 5.89
C PRO A 561 50.56 -5.32 5.06
N ALA A 562 51.31 -5.57 3.99
CA ALA A 562 52.01 -4.54 3.20
C ALA A 562 51.10 -3.63 2.36
N MET A 563 49.78 -3.87 2.36
CA MET A 563 48.76 -3.18 1.57
C MET A 563 49.04 -3.20 0.05
N GLN A 564 49.66 -4.29 -0.42
CA GLN A 564 50.02 -4.45 -1.83
C GLN A 564 48.78 -4.63 -2.70
N GLN A 565 48.88 -4.20 -3.96
CA GLN A 565 47.88 -4.52 -4.97
C GLN A 565 47.94 -6.01 -5.29
N TRP A 566 46.78 -6.59 -5.56
CA TRP A 566 46.65 -7.99 -5.92
C TRP A 566 45.52 -8.15 -6.93
N ASN A 567 45.43 -9.33 -7.53
CA ASN A 567 44.37 -9.65 -8.47
C ASN A 567 43.83 -11.06 -8.24
N ALA A 568 42.60 -11.28 -8.70
CA ALA A 568 41.97 -12.59 -8.72
C ALA A 568 41.21 -12.79 -10.03
N LYS A 569 41.16 -14.04 -10.48
CA LYS A 569 40.36 -14.45 -11.63
C LYS A 569 39.00 -14.94 -11.13
N ASP A 570 37.93 -14.39 -11.69
CA ASP A 570 36.57 -14.78 -11.33
C ASP A 570 36.11 -16.05 -12.09
N THR A 571 34.90 -16.55 -11.76
CA THR A 571 34.30 -17.73 -12.39
C THR A 571 33.99 -17.57 -13.88
N GLN A 572 33.96 -16.34 -14.39
CA GLN A 572 33.78 -16.03 -15.82
C GLN A 572 35.12 -15.86 -16.56
N GLY A 573 36.24 -15.97 -15.84
CA GLY A 573 37.59 -15.81 -16.37
C GLY A 573 38.10 -14.37 -16.40
N ASN A 574 37.34 -13.40 -15.89
CA ASN A 574 37.79 -12.00 -15.81
C ASN A 574 38.82 -11.85 -14.69
N THR A 575 39.88 -11.08 -14.92
CA THR A 575 40.88 -10.76 -13.91
C THR A 575 40.57 -9.42 -13.27
N LYS A 576 40.28 -9.41 -11.98
CA LYS A 576 39.94 -8.22 -11.18
C LYS A 576 41.12 -7.81 -10.33
N PHE A 577 41.41 -6.51 -10.29
CA PHE A 577 42.54 -5.94 -9.56
C PHE A 577 42.05 -5.10 -8.38
N PHE A 578 42.68 -5.31 -7.23
CA PHE A 578 42.27 -4.73 -5.95
C PHE A 578 43.40 -3.94 -5.30
N THR A 579 43.03 -2.90 -4.55
CA THR A 579 43.95 -2.04 -3.80
C THR A 579 43.32 -1.63 -2.47
N TRP A 580 44.16 -1.27 -1.49
CA TRP A 580 43.73 -0.85 -0.16
C TRP A 580 43.83 0.67 -0.03
N LEU A 581 42.68 1.34 0.09
CA LEU A 581 42.60 2.80 0.23
C LEU A 581 42.08 3.19 1.61
N THR A 582 42.57 4.30 2.15
CA THR A 582 41.88 4.97 3.26
C THR A 582 40.53 5.50 2.79
N ASP A 583 39.61 5.76 3.72
CA ASP A 583 38.29 6.30 3.40
C ASP A 583 38.40 7.62 2.63
N SER A 584 39.32 8.51 3.01
CA SER A 584 39.56 9.78 2.33
C SER A 584 40.12 9.61 0.91
N GLU A 585 41.03 8.65 0.68
CA GLU A 585 41.55 8.33 -0.66
C GLU A 585 40.45 7.78 -1.57
N ALA A 586 39.59 6.91 -1.03
CA ALA A 586 38.47 6.33 -1.78
C ALA A 586 37.40 7.39 -2.10
N GLU A 587 37.06 8.28 -1.16
CA GLU A 587 36.16 9.42 -1.40
C GLU A 587 36.73 10.40 -2.43
N ALA A 588 38.02 10.71 -2.37
CA ALA A 588 38.69 11.56 -3.37
C ALA A 588 38.63 10.96 -4.78
N LYS A 589 38.64 9.63 -4.89
CA LYS A 589 38.42 8.88 -6.14
C LYS A 589 36.93 8.66 -6.47
N LYS A 590 36.02 9.31 -5.75
CA LYS A 590 34.56 9.23 -5.93
C LYS A 590 33.97 7.84 -5.71
N VAL A 591 34.66 6.98 -4.93
CA VAL A 591 34.11 5.70 -4.49
C VAL A 591 32.97 6.00 -3.50
N LYS A 592 31.78 5.45 -3.73
CA LYS A 592 30.61 5.67 -2.88
C LYS A 592 30.74 4.85 -1.58
N LEU A 593 31.17 5.49 -0.49
CA LEU A 593 31.40 4.85 0.83
C LEU A 593 30.22 4.96 1.82
N LYS A 594 29.41 6.02 1.68
CA LYS A 594 28.35 6.39 2.62
C LYS A 594 27.05 6.74 1.91
N VAL A 595 25.97 6.71 2.70
CA VAL A 595 24.60 7.02 2.28
C VAL A 595 24.45 8.53 2.01
N GLN A 596 24.01 8.90 0.80
CA GLN A 596 23.33 10.17 0.56
C GLN A 596 21.84 9.85 0.34
N GLY A 597 20.95 10.28 1.24
CA GLY A 597 19.50 10.12 1.11
C GLY A 597 18.77 9.48 2.29
N SER A 598 17.45 9.67 2.34
CA SER A 598 16.57 9.22 3.43
C SER A 598 16.55 7.70 3.61
N HIS A 599 16.57 7.24 4.88
CA HIS A 599 16.74 5.84 5.30
C HIS A 599 15.61 4.86 4.96
N ILE A 600 14.55 5.27 4.26
CA ILE A 600 13.34 4.45 4.08
C ILE A 600 12.89 4.41 2.61
N SER A 601 12.69 3.18 2.12
CA SER A 601 12.26 2.88 0.76
C SER A 601 10.82 3.32 0.50
N THR A 602 10.58 3.99 -0.62
CA THR A 602 9.24 4.35 -1.13
C THR A 602 8.66 3.27 -2.03
N LEU A 603 9.45 2.22 -2.32
CA LEU A 603 9.03 1.16 -3.22
C LEU A 603 7.95 0.30 -2.56
N VAL A 604 6.88 0.10 -3.30
CA VAL A 604 5.70 -0.68 -2.90
C VAL A 604 5.33 -1.65 -4.02
N LYS A 605 4.60 -2.70 -3.66
CA LYS A 605 4.16 -3.71 -4.62
C LYS A 605 3.02 -3.16 -5.48
N ALA A 606 3.00 -3.50 -6.77
CA ALA A 606 1.84 -3.27 -7.61
C ALA A 606 0.75 -4.32 -7.31
N PRO A 607 -0.54 -3.97 -7.29
CA PRO A 607 -1.62 -4.96 -7.31
C PRO A 607 -1.66 -5.67 -8.67
N ILE A 608 -1.73 -7.00 -8.69
CA ILE A 608 -1.62 -7.83 -9.93
C ILE A 608 -2.88 -8.70 -10.15
N GLY A 609 -4.00 -8.41 -9.47
CA GLY A 609 -5.23 -9.22 -9.54
C GLY A 609 -6.45 -8.50 -10.13
N LEU A 610 -7.55 -9.24 -10.25
CA LEU A 610 -8.85 -8.70 -10.68
C LEU A 610 -9.57 -8.04 -9.49
N ASP A 611 -10.01 -6.78 -9.68
CA ASP A 611 -10.95 -6.15 -8.76
C ASP A 611 -12.33 -6.83 -8.82
N GLU A 612 -13.26 -6.42 -7.95
CA GLU A 612 -14.54 -7.11 -7.79
C GLU A 612 -15.40 -7.06 -9.06
N GLU A 613 -15.35 -5.95 -9.82
CA GLU A 613 -16.09 -5.75 -11.06
C GLU A 613 -15.48 -6.62 -12.17
N ALA A 614 -14.17 -6.54 -12.39
CA ALA A 614 -13.47 -7.37 -13.37
C ALA A 614 -13.57 -8.87 -13.04
N LEU A 615 -13.53 -9.24 -11.76
CA LEU A 615 -13.72 -10.63 -11.33
C LEU A 615 -15.14 -11.11 -11.62
N ARG A 616 -16.15 -10.27 -11.37
CA ARG A 616 -17.55 -10.58 -11.68
C ARG A 616 -17.73 -10.83 -13.17
N GLU A 617 -17.20 -9.94 -14.01
CA GLU A 617 -17.23 -10.09 -15.47
C GLU A 617 -16.54 -11.39 -15.91
N TYR A 618 -15.32 -11.63 -15.40
CA TYR A 618 -14.53 -12.81 -15.73
C TYR A 618 -15.22 -14.12 -15.33
N LEU A 619 -15.78 -14.20 -14.11
CA LEU A 619 -16.49 -15.41 -13.67
C LEU A 619 -17.79 -15.62 -14.46
N THR A 620 -18.51 -14.55 -14.76
CA THR A 620 -19.75 -14.62 -15.55
C THR A 620 -19.48 -15.06 -16.98
N SER A 621 -18.41 -14.57 -17.62
CA SER A 621 -18.03 -14.96 -18.98
C SER A 621 -17.61 -16.42 -19.09
N HIS A 622 -17.31 -17.08 -17.96
CA HIS A 622 -16.96 -18.50 -17.88
C HIS A 622 -18.05 -19.36 -17.24
N ASN A 623 -19.30 -18.89 -17.23
CA ASN A 623 -20.48 -19.62 -16.76
C ASN A 623 -20.42 -20.01 -15.27
N ILE A 624 -19.73 -19.23 -14.43
CA ILE A 624 -19.71 -19.44 -12.98
C ILE A 624 -20.86 -18.64 -12.34
N ASP A 625 -21.67 -19.32 -11.53
CA ASP A 625 -22.80 -18.69 -10.83
C ASP A 625 -22.33 -17.82 -9.66
N ILE A 626 -22.19 -16.53 -9.92
CA ILE A 626 -21.77 -15.52 -8.95
C ILE A 626 -22.73 -15.39 -7.74
N LYS A 627 -24.00 -15.82 -7.86
CA LYS A 627 -25.00 -15.70 -6.77
C LYS A 627 -24.74 -16.66 -5.60
N LYS A 628 -23.82 -17.61 -5.78
CA LYS A 628 -23.39 -18.57 -4.74
C LYS A 628 -22.31 -18.00 -3.82
N PHE A 629 -21.56 -16.98 -4.27
CA PHE A 629 -20.53 -16.35 -3.45
C PHE A 629 -21.16 -15.57 -2.29
N GLY A 630 -20.57 -15.70 -1.09
CA GLY A 630 -21.05 -15.06 0.15
C GLY A 630 -22.21 -15.79 0.85
N LYS A 631 -22.58 -16.99 0.39
CA LYS A 631 -23.61 -17.85 1.00
C LYS A 631 -23.01 -19.15 1.53
N ASP A 632 -23.66 -19.79 2.49
CA ASP A 632 -23.33 -21.14 2.98
C ASP A 632 -21.86 -21.36 3.40
N GLY A 633 -21.24 -20.32 3.97
CA GLY A 633 -19.83 -20.35 4.40
C GLY A 633 -18.81 -20.28 3.24
N THR A 634 -19.26 -19.99 2.02
CA THR A 634 -18.39 -19.63 0.89
C THR A 634 -17.88 -18.20 1.03
N LYS A 635 -16.79 -17.90 0.31
CA LYS A 635 -16.28 -16.53 0.26
C LYS A 635 -17.19 -15.65 -0.58
N SER A 636 -17.30 -14.39 -0.19
CA SER A 636 -17.86 -13.32 -1.02
C SER A 636 -16.95 -13.02 -2.22
N LEU A 637 -17.50 -12.42 -3.27
CA LEU A 637 -16.70 -11.94 -4.42
C LEU A 637 -15.63 -10.95 -4.00
N LYS A 638 -15.95 -10.07 -3.04
CA LYS A 638 -15.01 -9.13 -2.46
C LYS A 638 -13.82 -9.82 -1.80
N GLU A 639 -14.06 -10.82 -0.96
CA GLU A 639 -12.98 -11.60 -0.33
C GLU A 639 -12.12 -12.32 -1.37
N PHE A 640 -12.73 -12.87 -2.41
CA PHE A 640 -12.00 -13.55 -3.47
C PHE A 640 -11.15 -12.58 -4.31
N SER A 641 -11.73 -11.46 -4.72
CA SER A 641 -11.03 -10.38 -5.42
C SER A 641 -9.85 -9.87 -4.58
N ASN A 642 -10.03 -9.69 -3.27
CA ASN A 642 -8.96 -9.30 -2.36
C ASN A 642 -7.81 -10.32 -2.34
N GLU A 643 -8.10 -11.63 -2.39
CA GLU A 643 -7.05 -12.66 -2.49
C GLU A 643 -6.33 -12.66 -3.83
N LEU A 644 -7.02 -12.39 -4.93
CA LEU A 644 -6.41 -12.26 -6.25
C LEU A 644 -5.49 -11.03 -6.32
N ILE A 645 -5.92 -9.90 -5.76
CA ILE A 645 -5.15 -8.65 -5.77
C ILE A 645 -3.94 -8.70 -4.85
N LYS A 646 -4.11 -9.24 -3.63
CA LYS A 646 -2.98 -9.60 -2.75
C LYS A 646 -2.13 -10.70 -3.36
N GLY A 647 -2.71 -11.42 -4.33
CA GLY A 647 -2.15 -12.52 -5.06
C GLY A 647 -1.77 -13.69 -4.18
N GLU A 648 -2.54 -13.85 -3.11
CA GLU A 648 -2.62 -15.06 -2.30
C GLU A 648 -3.16 -16.24 -3.11
N THR A 649 -3.82 -15.96 -4.22
CA THR A 649 -4.45 -16.92 -5.11
C THR A 649 -4.42 -16.35 -6.53
N ARG A 650 -4.45 -17.21 -7.54
CA ARG A 650 -4.61 -16.81 -8.95
C ARG A 650 -5.62 -17.71 -9.67
N LEU A 651 -6.23 -17.17 -10.71
CA LEU A 651 -7.04 -17.93 -11.64
C LEU A 651 -6.16 -18.44 -12.78
N LEU A 652 -6.25 -19.73 -13.08
CA LEU A 652 -5.58 -20.36 -14.21
C LEU A 652 -6.63 -21.02 -15.09
N GLN A 653 -6.73 -20.59 -16.35
CA GLN A 653 -7.54 -21.28 -17.34
C GLN A 653 -6.71 -22.41 -17.95
N VAL A 654 -7.22 -23.64 -17.87
CA VAL A 654 -6.56 -24.81 -18.46
C VAL A 654 -7.18 -25.16 -19.81
N ASP A 655 -6.50 -26.01 -20.57
CA ASP A 655 -6.97 -26.50 -21.87
C ASP A 655 -8.38 -27.10 -21.73
N GLY A 656 -9.32 -26.61 -22.56
CA GLY A 656 -10.75 -26.94 -22.45
C GLY A 656 -11.60 -25.88 -21.77
N GLY A 657 -11.01 -24.78 -21.29
CA GLY A 657 -11.73 -23.60 -20.79
C GLY A 657 -12.16 -23.67 -19.31
N GLU A 658 -11.79 -24.73 -18.61
CA GLU A 658 -11.99 -24.86 -17.16
C GLU A 658 -11.09 -23.86 -16.41
N ILE A 659 -11.61 -23.23 -15.35
CA ILE A 659 -10.85 -22.32 -14.48
C ILE A 659 -10.49 -23.03 -13.17
N LEU A 660 -9.20 -23.01 -12.86
CA LEU A 660 -8.64 -23.47 -11.60
C LEU A 660 -8.25 -22.29 -10.71
N VAL A 661 -8.49 -22.46 -9.42
CA VAL A 661 -8.03 -21.56 -8.37
C VAL A 661 -6.72 -22.11 -7.82
N ILE A 662 -5.60 -21.48 -8.16
CA ILE A 662 -4.27 -21.92 -7.74
C ILE A 662 -3.84 -21.14 -6.50
N THR A 663 -3.54 -21.85 -5.42
CA THR A 663 -2.94 -21.29 -4.20
C THR A 663 -1.52 -21.83 -4.03
N GLU A 664 -0.53 -20.97 -4.25
CA GLU A 664 0.88 -21.30 -4.02
C GLU A 664 1.23 -21.05 -2.54
N VAL A 665 1.79 -22.04 -1.86
CA VAL A 665 2.19 -21.96 -0.45
C VAL A 665 3.66 -22.31 -0.34
N VAL A 666 4.44 -21.45 0.31
CA VAL A 666 5.83 -21.76 0.66
C VAL A 666 5.88 -22.24 2.10
N MET A 667 6.50 -23.40 2.29
CA MET A 667 6.74 -24.02 3.59
C MET A 667 8.25 -23.96 3.88
N LEU A 668 8.64 -23.42 5.03
CA LEU A 668 10.03 -23.29 5.43
C LEU A 668 10.33 -24.27 6.57
N ILE A 669 11.05 -25.35 6.25
CA ILE A 669 11.59 -26.27 7.25
C ILE A 669 12.88 -25.66 7.77
N LEU A 670 12.83 -25.12 8.99
CA LEU A 670 13.99 -24.52 9.63
C LEU A 670 14.63 -25.53 10.58
N GLN A 671 15.92 -25.83 10.37
CA GLN A 671 16.69 -26.79 11.14
C GLN A 671 17.76 -26.09 11.97
N ASN A 672 17.97 -26.57 13.20
CA ASN A 672 19.14 -26.27 14.00
C ASN A 672 20.11 -27.46 13.87
N PRO A 673 21.17 -27.34 13.05
CA PRO A 673 22.07 -28.46 12.77
C PRO A 673 22.87 -28.90 14.00
N GLU A 674 23.17 -27.99 14.93
CA GLU A 674 23.93 -28.32 16.15
C GLU A 674 23.11 -29.18 17.11
N ALA A 675 21.84 -28.84 17.29
CA ALA A 675 20.93 -29.58 18.17
C ALA A 675 20.21 -30.75 17.47
N LYS A 676 20.27 -30.83 16.12
CA LYS A 676 19.45 -31.73 15.28
C LYS A 676 17.95 -31.55 15.51
N GLU A 677 17.51 -30.29 15.53
CA GLU A 677 16.12 -29.92 15.83
C GLU A 677 15.46 -29.22 14.64
N THR A 678 14.14 -29.33 14.55
CA THR A 678 13.32 -28.66 13.54
C THR A 678 12.32 -27.71 14.22
N LEU A 679 12.16 -26.51 13.68
CA LEU A 679 11.23 -25.53 14.23
C LEU A 679 9.79 -25.86 13.82
N VAL A 680 8.90 -25.94 14.81
CA VAL A 680 7.48 -26.30 14.62
C VAL A 680 6.60 -25.22 15.23
N GLN A 681 5.55 -24.82 14.53
CA GLN A 681 4.47 -24.03 15.12
C GLN A 681 3.58 -24.96 15.95
N THR A 682 3.52 -24.72 17.26
CA THR A 682 2.85 -25.60 18.23
C THR A 682 1.46 -25.11 18.67
N ALA A 683 1.21 -23.81 18.52
CA ALA A 683 -0.09 -23.22 18.86
C ALA A 683 -0.41 -21.95 18.06
N GLN A 684 -1.70 -21.68 17.93
CA GLN A 684 -2.27 -20.42 17.47
C GLN A 684 -3.28 -19.92 18.48
N VAL A 685 -3.23 -18.63 18.81
CA VAL A 685 -4.18 -17.94 19.68
C VAL A 685 -4.84 -16.81 18.90
N TRP A 686 -6.17 -16.73 18.98
CA TRP A 686 -6.97 -15.68 18.34
C TRP A 686 -7.23 -14.52 19.30
N PRO A 687 -7.64 -13.35 18.79
CA PRO A 687 -7.90 -12.17 19.63
C PRO A 687 -8.98 -12.37 20.68
N ASP A 688 -9.93 -13.30 20.43
CA ASP A 688 -10.98 -13.71 21.36
C ASP A 688 -10.49 -14.66 22.47
N GLY A 689 -9.18 -14.93 22.51
CA GLY A 689 -8.54 -15.80 23.49
C GLY A 689 -8.65 -17.30 23.18
N LYS A 690 -9.36 -17.70 22.12
CA LYS A 690 -9.36 -19.10 21.69
C LYS A 690 -7.95 -19.53 21.30
N ALA A 691 -7.62 -20.78 21.56
CA ALA A 691 -6.34 -21.37 21.20
C ALA A 691 -6.54 -22.70 20.48
N SER A 692 -5.67 -23.00 19.52
CA SER A 692 -5.59 -24.27 18.83
C SER A 692 -4.17 -24.79 18.93
N HIS A 693 -4.05 -26.02 19.42
CA HIS A 693 -2.81 -26.78 19.34
C HIS A 693 -2.71 -27.43 17.96
N GLN A 694 -1.54 -27.28 17.34
CA GLN A 694 -1.26 -27.79 16.01
C GLN A 694 0.22 -28.13 15.91
N ALA A 695 0.59 -29.07 15.04
CA ALA A 695 1.98 -29.33 14.68
C ALA A 695 2.12 -28.98 13.20
N ARG A 696 2.67 -27.79 12.90
CA ARG A 696 2.78 -27.29 11.52
C ARG A 696 4.15 -26.70 11.26
N ILE A 697 4.67 -26.99 10.06
CA ILE A 697 5.83 -26.29 9.52
C ILE A 697 5.43 -24.84 9.22
N PRO A 698 6.26 -23.84 9.57
CA PRO A 698 6.02 -22.45 9.21
C PRO A 698 5.80 -22.31 7.70
N GLY A 699 4.74 -21.60 7.31
CA GLY A 699 4.42 -21.41 5.90
C GLY A 699 3.55 -20.20 5.64
N ALA A 700 3.64 -19.69 4.41
CA ALA A 700 2.86 -18.55 3.94
C ALA A 700 2.49 -18.71 2.47
N LYS A 701 1.34 -18.16 2.06
CA LYS A 701 0.97 -18.06 0.65
C LYS A 701 2.00 -17.20 -0.10
N ARG A 702 2.47 -17.68 -1.25
CA ARG A 702 3.39 -16.94 -2.15
C ARG A 702 2.60 -15.85 -2.87
N ARG A 703 3.11 -14.62 -2.85
CA ARG A 703 2.55 -13.49 -3.62
C ARG A 703 3.03 -13.52 -5.08
N PRO A 704 2.34 -12.90 -6.06
CA PRO A 704 2.68 -13.04 -7.49
C PRO A 704 3.95 -12.28 -7.85
N ASP A 705 4.29 -11.25 -7.09
CA ASP A 705 5.48 -10.42 -7.27
C ASP A 705 6.71 -10.96 -6.52
N GLU A 706 6.59 -12.13 -5.89
CA GLU A 706 7.68 -12.74 -5.13
C GLU A 706 7.90 -14.20 -5.56
N ASN A 707 9.16 -14.57 -5.72
CA ASN A 707 9.52 -15.98 -5.84
C ASN A 707 9.45 -16.69 -4.47
N GLN A 708 9.60 -18.00 -4.48
CA GLN A 708 9.51 -18.84 -3.28
C GLN A 708 10.54 -18.45 -2.20
N PHE A 709 11.73 -17.99 -2.58
CA PHE A 709 12.79 -17.61 -1.65
C PHE A 709 12.55 -16.24 -1.00
N LEU A 710 11.92 -15.30 -1.72
CA LEU A 710 11.42 -14.05 -1.14
C LEU A 710 10.31 -14.33 -0.12
N CYS A 711 9.41 -15.27 -0.42
CA CYS A 711 8.40 -15.72 0.54
C CYS A 711 9.04 -16.37 1.78
N ALA A 712 10.05 -17.24 1.61
CA ALA A 712 10.80 -17.83 2.74
C ALA A 712 11.45 -16.77 3.64
N ARG A 713 12.10 -15.75 3.05
CA ARG A 713 12.65 -14.60 3.81
C ARG A 713 11.55 -13.80 4.52
N ARG A 714 10.38 -13.65 3.90
CA ARG A 714 9.21 -13.02 4.52
C ARG A 714 8.72 -13.83 5.72
N ILE A 715 8.69 -15.16 5.65
CA ILE A 715 8.39 -16.05 6.78
C ILE A 715 9.39 -15.79 7.93
N LEU A 716 10.69 -15.84 7.67
CA LEU A 716 11.72 -15.57 8.69
C LEU A 716 11.50 -14.22 9.39
N LYS A 717 11.38 -13.15 8.61
CA LYS A 717 11.35 -11.79 9.14
C LYS A 717 10.01 -11.38 9.74
N ARG A 718 8.90 -11.73 9.10
CA ARG A 718 7.55 -11.23 9.48
C ARG A 718 6.80 -12.20 10.37
N GLN A 719 6.96 -13.50 10.15
CA GLN A 719 6.26 -14.54 10.90
C GLN A 719 7.09 -15.06 12.07
N LEU A 720 8.39 -15.33 11.89
CA LEU A 720 9.23 -15.92 12.94
C LEU A 720 10.02 -14.87 13.76
N GLU A 721 10.14 -13.65 13.24
CA GLU A 721 11.02 -12.60 13.79
C GLU A 721 12.48 -13.09 13.97
N ILE A 722 12.98 -13.83 12.98
CA ILE A 722 14.35 -14.34 12.84
C ILE A 722 15.07 -13.52 11.76
N ASP A 723 16.32 -13.13 12.02
CA ASP A 723 17.18 -12.50 11.01
C ASP A 723 17.44 -13.48 9.86
N GLU A 724 17.17 -13.04 8.63
CA GLU A 724 17.42 -13.85 7.43
C GLU A 724 18.90 -14.20 7.26
N ASN A 725 19.82 -13.35 7.75
CA ASN A 725 21.27 -13.60 7.66
C ASN A 725 21.78 -14.58 8.72
N ALA A 726 20.94 -15.01 9.66
CA ALA A 726 21.23 -16.09 10.60
C ALA A 726 20.82 -17.47 10.06
N VAL A 727 20.26 -17.54 8.85
CA VAL A 727 19.72 -18.77 8.25
C VAL A 727 20.31 -18.95 6.85
N ARG A 728 20.94 -20.09 6.58
CA ARG A 728 21.32 -20.49 5.22
C ARG A 728 20.12 -21.13 4.53
N ILE A 729 19.60 -20.50 3.48
CA ILE A 729 18.48 -21.04 2.71
C ILE A 729 19.02 -21.94 1.59
N SER A 730 18.50 -23.16 1.49
CA SER A 730 18.85 -24.08 0.41
C SER A 730 18.29 -23.59 -0.93
N GLN A 731 19.02 -23.86 -2.02
CA GLN A 731 18.54 -23.64 -3.38
C GLN A 731 17.54 -24.73 -3.81
N GLU A 732 17.56 -25.90 -3.16
CA GLU A 732 16.65 -27.01 -3.46
C GLU A 732 15.24 -26.71 -2.96
N VAL A 733 14.26 -27.01 -3.82
CA VAL A 733 12.84 -26.79 -3.53
C VAL A 733 12.09 -28.08 -3.78
N GLY A 734 11.54 -28.64 -2.70
CA GLY A 734 10.60 -29.76 -2.76
C GLY A 734 9.21 -29.28 -3.16
N TYR A 735 8.39 -30.17 -3.73
CA TYR A 735 7.08 -29.82 -4.25
C TYR A 735 6.02 -30.85 -3.95
N ILE A 736 4.83 -30.34 -3.63
CA ILE A 736 3.60 -31.11 -3.40
C ILE A 736 2.47 -30.38 -4.09
N GLU A 737 1.69 -31.09 -4.90
CA GLU A 737 0.44 -30.59 -5.45
C GLU A 737 -0.71 -31.38 -4.83
N GLU A 738 -1.68 -30.67 -4.28
CA GLU A 738 -2.88 -31.25 -3.66
C GLU A 738 -4.12 -30.65 -4.29
N ASP A 739 -4.92 -31.50 -4.93
CA ASP A 739 -6.28 -31.17 -5.32
C ASP A 739 -7.18 -31.22 -4.09
N ARG A 740 -7.77 -30.08 -3.74
CA ARG A 740 -8.70 -30.01 -2.61
C ARG A 740 -10.01 -29.43 -3.09
N SER A 741 -11.10 -30.16 -2.89
CA SER A 741 -12.44 -29.59 -3.04
C SER A 741 -12.65 -28.52 -1.96
N SER A 742 -12.39 -27.26 -2.33
CA SER A 742 -12.60 -26.13 -1.45
C SER A 742 -14.05 -25.70 -1.53
N LYS A 743 -14.76 -25.67 -0.39
CA LYS A 743 -16.07 -25.03 -0.32
C LYS A 743 -15.98 -23.50 -0.47
N SER A 744 -14.79 -22.92 -0.38
CA SER A 744 -14.61 -21.46 -0.40
C SER A 744 -14.90 -20.82 -1.76
N TYR A 745 -14.72 -21.55 -2.86
CA TYR A 745 -14.87 -21.03 -4.24
C TYR A 745 -15.93 -21.85 -4.98
N PRO A 746 -17.21 -21.46 -4.88
CA PRO A 746 -18.30 -22.24 -5.46
C PRO A 746 -18.17 -22.32 -6.98
N GLY A 747 -18.23 -23.54 -7.52
CA GLY A 747 -18.13 -23.81 -8.97
C GLY A 747 -16.70 -23.85 -9.51
N LEU A 748 -15.67 -23.71 -8.67
CA LEU A 748 -14.27 -23.72 -9.08
C LEU A 748 -13.47 -24.82 -8.37
N LYS A 749 -12.56 -25.48 -9.09
CA LYS A 749 -11.60 -26.41 -8.48
C LYS A 749 -10.42 -25.65 -7.89
N THR A 750 -9.94 -26.08 -6.73
CA THR A 750 -8.78 -25.45 -6.06
C THR A 750 -7.60 -26.41 -6.03
N VAL A 751 -6.47 -25.94 -6.53
CA VAL A 751 -5.19 -26.67 -6.51
C VAL A 751 -4.25 -25.95 -5.56
N TYR A 752 -3.75 -26.67 -4.56
CA TYR A 752 -2.73 -26.18 -3.64
C TYR A 752 -1.36 -26.67 -4.09
N ARG A 753 -0.48 -25.72 -4.44
CA ARG A 753 0.89 -26.00 -4.82
C ARG A 753 1.81 -25.60 -3.67
N LYS A 754 2.36 -26.57 -2.96
CA LYS A 754 3.25 -26.36 -1.82
C LYS A 754 4.69 -26.49 -2.27
N ARG A 755 5.46 -25.42 -2.11
CA ARG A 755 6.91 -25.37 -2.31
C ARG A 755 7.58 -25.45 -0.95
N VAL A 756 8.35 -26.50 -0.72
CA VAL A 756 9.03 -26.74 0.55
C VAL A 756 10.48 -26.35 0.40
N ILE A 757 10.99 -25.54 1.32
CA ILE A 757 12.36 -25.04 1.33
C ILE A 757 13.00 -25.41 2.66
N LYS A 758 14.22 -25.95 2.63
CA LYS A 758 15.06 -26.16 3.82
C LYS A 758 15.85 -24.88 4.13
N GLY A 759 15.92 -24.54 5.41
CA GLY A 759 16.80 -23.50 5.94
C GLY A 759 17.54 -24.00 7.17
N GLU A 760 18.82 -23.69 7.28
CA GLU A 760 19.64 -24.10 8.42
C GLU A 760 20.07 -22.87 9.22
N VAL A 761 19.85 -22.89 10.54
CA VAL A 761 20.37 -21.85 11.43
C VAL A 761 21.89 -21.96 11.49
N ILE A 762 22.56 -20.84 11.29
CA ILE A 762 24.01 -20.75 11.34
C ILE A 762 24.44 -20.67 12.81
N PRO A 763 25.33 -21.57 13.28
CA PRO A 763 25.83 -21.51 14.64
C PRO A 763 26.50 -20.17 14.94
N ASN A 764 26.25 -19.61 16.13
CA ASN A 764 26.82 -18.33 16.61
C ASN A 764 26.46 -17.08 15.79
N ALA A 765 25.40 -17.12 14.97
CA ALA A 765 24.94 -15.98 14.17
C ALA A 765 24.18 -14.89 14.95
#